data_AF-A0A835IUH7-F1
#
_entry.id   AF-A0A835IUH7-F1
#
_cell.length_a   1.000
_cell.length_b   1.000
_cell.length_c   1.000
_cell.angle_alpha   90.00
_cell.angle_beta   90.00
_cell.angle_gamma   90.00
#
_symmetry.space_group_name_H-M   'P 1'
#
loop_
_entity.id
_entity.type
_entity.pdbx_description
1 polymer ?
#
loop_
_entity_poly.entity_id
_entity_poly.type
_entity_poly.pdbx_seq_one_letter_code
_entity_poly.pdbx_strand_id
1 'polypeptide(L)'
;MSGNEFRFFLSCDINLPVTFRIERLEGKLARTLSSNSESDWSIQERKAELYVECSLFIDGAPFGLSTKTRLESIGQPYCWNELITLSTKYRDLTAHSQLALTVWDVSCDEEDGLIGGATILLFNNKKQLKTGKQKLRLWSGKEADGSFPTTTPGKVPRNERGELERLEKLANKYERGQIQPIDWLDRLSFKAMEKIKEKESSRNGSSNLNLIVDFCSFEHRVVFQESGANFFSPSPVSSTNEIVTVWDPEVGRANPSEHKQLKLARSLNRGIIDKDLKPSSNERKSIQRILKYPPTRTLSGDERQLLWKFRFSLMSEKKALTKFLRCVEWSDLQEAKQALELMGKWETIDVCDALELLSPVFESEEANASVLLLDIQWGKMVRAYAVTVLERADDEELQCYLLQLVQALRFERSDKSRLSHFLVQRSLSNIELASFLRWYVTVELHDPAYAKRYYCTYEILEDNMMKLAAGLNGDENGFKMWQSLVRQTELTAQLCSIMKDVRNVRGGTQKKIEKLRQLLSGLLSELTYFEEPIRSPLAPDTLITGIVPSESSIFKSALHPLRLSFRTANGGRCKLIFKKGDDIRQDQLVIQMVSLMDRLLKQENLDLHLTPYRVLATGQDEGMLEFIPSSSLAQILSEHRSIISYLQKFHPDEDGPFGITATCLETFIKSCAGYSVITYILGIGDRKDETSHDLEMPLVLV
;
A
#
# COMPACT_ATOMS: atom_id res chain seq x y z
N MET A 1 -38.02 8.99 20.46
CA MET A 1 -36.75 8.94 21.20
C MET A 1 -35.63 8.76 20.19
N SER A 2 -35.09 9.87 19.69
CA SER A 2 -33.94 9.90 18.79
C SER A 2 -32.67 9.60 19.59
N GLY A 3 -31.81 8.70 19.10
CA GLY A 3 -30.50 8.48 19.68
C GLY A 3 -29.73 9.81 19.73
N ASN A 4 -29.33 10.24 20.93
CA ASN A 4 -28.49 11.41 21.09
C ASN A 4 -27.09 11.10 20.55
N GLU A 5 -26.84 11.36 19.27
CA GLU A 5 -25.49 11.44 18.73
C GLU A 5 -24.74 12.55 19.48
N PHE A 6 -23.69 12.19 20.22
CA PHE A 6 -22.80 13.15 20.86
C PHE A 6 -21.70 13.54 19.88
N ARG A 7 -21.82 14.72 19.29
CA ARG A 7 -20.77 15.30 18.42
C ARG A 7 -19.83 16.18 19.24
N PHE A 8 -18.53 15.96 19.11
CA PHE A 8 -17.46 16.72 19.77
C PHE A 8 -16.26 16.88 18.82
N PHE A 9 -15.44 17.89 19.06
CA PHE A 9 -14.16 18.10 18.39
C PHE A 9 -13.01 17.64 19.29
N LEU A 10 -11.94 17.13 18.70
CA LEU A 10 -10.70 16.83 19.42
C LEU A 10 -9.77 18.04 19.38
N SER A 11 -9.04 18.29 20.47
CA SER A 11 -8.07 19.40 20.52
C SER A 11 -7.00 19.30 19.43
N CYS A 12 -6.51 18.09 19.11
CA CYS A 12 -5.50 17.83 18.07
C CYS A 12 -5.95 18.25 16.66
N ASP A 13 -7.25 18.20 16.40
CA ASP A 13 -7.81 18.49 15.08
C ASP A 13 -7.99 20.00 14.83
N ILE A 14 -7.94 20.82 15.89
CA ILE A 14 -8.17 22.27 15.81
C ILE A 14 -6.87 23.00 15.48
N ASN A 15 -6.68 23.32 14.19
CA ASN A 15 -5.54 24.09 13.68
C ASN A 15 -5.76 25.62 13.73
N LEU A 16 -6.41 26.13 14.77
CA LEU A 16 -6.65 27.57 14.98
C LEU A 16 -5.79 28.10 16.12
N PRO A 17 -5.35 29.37 16.07
CA PRO A 17 -4.65 30.01 17.19
C PRO A 17 -5.57 30.15 18.40
N VAL A 18 -4.99 30.09 19.60
CA VAL A 18 -5.73 30.31 20.85
C VAL A 18 -6.11 31.78 20.96
N THR A 19 -7.41 32.04 21.04
CA THR A 19 -8.00 33.38 21.05
C THR A 19 -8.98 33.53 22.20
N PHE A 20 -8.97 34.68 22.85
CA PHE A 20 -9.90 35.04 23.92
C PHE A 20 -10.06 36.57 23.99
N ARG A 21 -11.17 37.04 24.54
CA ARG A 21 -11.47 38.47 24.66
C ARG A 21 -11.41 38.91 26.11
N ILE A 22 -10.70 40.00 26.40
CA ILE A 22 -10.72 40.64 27.71
C ILE A 22 -11.81 41.70 27.68
N GLU A 23 -12.87 41.49 28.46
CA GLU A 23 -14.09 42.32 28.39
C GLU A 23 -13.97 43.53 29.32
N ARG A 24 -13.98 43.30 30.65
CA ARG A 24 -13.96 44.38 31.65
C ARG A 24 -13.45 43.93 33.01
N LEU A 25 -13.09 44.90 33.85
CA LEU A 25 -12.76 44.73 35.26
C LEU A 25 -13.96 45.11 36.15
N GLU A 26 -14.43 44.18 36.97
CA GLU A 26 -15.51 44.39 37.95
C GLU A 26 -14.95 44.46 39.39
N GLY A 27 -15.21 45.55 40.10
CA GLY A 27 -14.87 45.72 41.51
C GLY A 27 -14.47 47.15 41.82
N LYS A 28 -14.45 47.53 43.10
CA LYS A 28 -13.97 48.84 43.53
C LYS A 28 -12.45 48.79 43.68
N LEU A 29 -11.73 49.55 42.86
CA LEU A 29 -10.29 49.73 43.01
C LEU A 29 -10.06 50.54 44.30
N ALA A 30 -9.18 50.06 45.19
CA ALA A 30 -8.82 50.83 46.37
C ALA A 30 -8.11 52.12 45.92
N ARG A 31 -8.58 53.28 46.40
CA ARG A 31 -7.95 54.57 46.09
C ARG A 31 -6.58 54.61 46.73
N THR A 32 -5.51 54.73 45.95
CA THR A 32 -4.17 55.05 46.44
C THR A 32 -4.20 56.50 46.96
N LEU A 33 -4.28 56.67 48.28
CA LEU A 33 -3.96 57.93 48.94
C LEU A 33 -2.44 58.00 49.02
N SER A 34 -1.80 58.84 48.20
CA SER A 34 -0.39 59.14 48.40
C SER A 34 -0.25 59.92 49.70
N SER A 35 0.28 59.31 50.75
CA SER A 35 0.80 60.03 51.89
C SER A 35 2.16 60.61 51.49
N ASN A 36 2.16 61.83 50.97
CA ASN A 36 3.27 62.74 51.19
C ASN A 36 2.74 64.18 51.31
N SER A 37 3.34 64.84 52.29
CA SER A 37 2.86 65.99 53.02
C SER A 37 3.03 67.34 52.32
N GLU A 38 2.04 68.17 52.60
CA GLU A 38 2.04 69.64 52.68
C GLU A 38 2.01 70.47 51.38
N SER A 39 1.02 71.36 51.41
CA SER A 39 0.75 72.53 50.57
C SER A 39 -0.09 72.35 49.28
N ASP A 40 -1.21 73.07 49.33
CA ASP A 40 -2.07 73.56 48.26
C ASP A 40 -3.20 72.69 47.66
N TRP A 41 -4.37 73.33 47.69
CA TRP A 41 -5.67 72.89 47.24
C TRP A 41 -5.70 72.67 45.73
N SER A 42 -5.45 71.44 45.30
CA SER A 42 -6.14 70.84 44.15
C SER A 42 -6.06 69.30 44.27
N ILE A 43 -7.14 68.68 44.74
CA ILE A 43 -7.28 67.22 44.69
C ILE A 43 -7.53 66.87 43.21
N GLN A 44 -6.46 66.73 42.42
CA GLN A 44 -6.55 66.05 41.13
C GLN A 44 -6.61 64.55 41.40
N GLU A 45 -7.82 63.98 41.30
CA GLU A 45 -8.00 62.53 41.25
C GLU A 45 -7.17 61.97 40.07
N ARG A 46 -6.01 61.36 40.33
CA ARG A 46 -5.30 60.58 39.31
C ARG A 46 -6.18 59.39 38.94
N LYS A 47 -6.58 59.30 37.67
CA LYS A 47 -7.27 58.13 37.13
C LYS A 47 -6.22 57.05 36.86
N ALA A 48 -6.40 55.88 37.45
CA ALA A 48 -5.52 54.73 37.19
C ALA A 48 -5.61 54.32 35.71
N GLU A 49 -4.47 54.07 35.08
CA GLU A 49 -4.36 53.69 33.68
C GLU A 49 -3.97 52.21 33.60
N LEU A 50 -4.91 51.37 33.15
CA LEU A 50 -4.79 49.92 33.33
C LEU A 50 -4.55 49.17 32.03
N TYR A 51 -3.65 48.18 32.07
CA TYR A 51 -3.54 47.17 31.02
C TYR A 51 -3.46 45.77 31.62
N VAL A 52 -3.79 44.76 30.82
CA VAL A 52 -3.74 43.35 31.20
C VAL A 52 -2.65 42.65 30.40
N GLU A 53 -1.74 41.99 31.08
CA GLU A 53 -0.74 41.11 30.49
C GLU A 53 -1.21 39.65 30.54
N CYS A 54 -1.10 38.97 29.40
CA CYS A 54 -1.55 37.60 29.21
C CYS A 54 -0.36 36.70 28.86
N SER A 55 -0.10 35.70 29.68
CA SER A 55 0.97 34.73 29.49
C SER A 55 0.42 33.30 29.49
N LEU A 56 0.83 32.50 28.52
CA LEU A 56 0.47 31.08 28.44
C LEU A 56 1.54 30.25 29.13
N PHE A 57 1.15 29.32 29.97
CA PHE A 57 2.02 28.33 30.60
C PHE A 57 1.60 26.93 30.18
N ILE A 58 2.57 26.13 29.75
CA ILE A 58 2.38 24.71 29.42
C ILE A 58 3.24 23.90 30.38
N ASP A 59 2.60 23.00 31.14
CA ASP A 59 3.24 22.11 32.12
C ASP A 59 4.17 22.84 33.11
N GLY A 60 3.83 24.07 33.49
CA GLY A 60 4.57 24.90 34.43
C GLY A 60 5.64 25.81 33.83
N ALA A 61 5.90 25.71 32.52
CA ALA A 61 6.86 26.57 31.82
C ALA A 61 6.14 27.66 31.01
N PRO A 62 6.65 28.91 30.99
CA PRO A 62 6.10 29.96 30.13
C PRO A 62 6.29 29.57 28.66
N PHE A 63 5.21 29.61 27.89
CA PHE A 63 5.18 29.19 26.50
C PHE A 63 4.76 30.35 25.60
N GLY A 64 5.69 30.80 24.75
CA GLY A 64 5.49 31.95 23.87
C GLY A 64 5.73 33.30 24.55
N LEU A 65 5.44 34.38 23.82
CA LEU A 65 5.59 35.75 24.30
C LEU A 65 4.32 36.21 25.03
N SER A 66 4.47 36.97 26.11
CA SER A 66 3.33 37.60 26.78
C SER A 66 2.68 38.64 25.84
N THR A 67 1.35 38.69 25.84
CA THR A 67 0.58 39.64 25.03
C THR A 67 -0.15 40.62 25.95
N LYS A 68 -0.10 41.91 25.63
CA LYS A 68 -0.68 42.98 26.46
C LYS A 68 -1.90 43.58 25.77
N THR A 69 -2.92 43.96 26.55
CA THR A 69 -4.03 44.79 26.05
C THR A 69 -3.59 46.24 25.84
N ARG A 70 -4.42 47.01 25.17
CA ARG A 70 -4.33 48.48 25.16
C ARG A 70 -4.49 49.04 26.57
N LEU A 71 -3.90 50.21 26.79
CA LEU A 71 -4.01 50.97 28.02
C LEU A 71 -5.38 51.65 28.09
N GLU A 72 -6.07 51.52 29.23
CA GLU A 72 -7.40 52.07 29.46
C GLU A 72 -7.35 53.17 30.55
N SER A 73 -7.66 54.41 30.16
CA SER A 73 -7.54 55.60 31.02
C SER A 73 -8.89 56.28 31.35
N ILE A 74 -10.02 55.74 30.88
CA ILE A 74 -11.34 56.40 30.96
C ILE A 74 -11.92 56.39 32.39
N GLY A 75 -11.41 55.52 33.28
CA GLY A 75 -11.87 55.34 34.66
C GLY A 75 -12.96 54.27 34.79
N GLN A 76 -13.43 53.98 36.02
CA GLN A 76 -14.38 52.89 36.26
C GLN A 76 -15.73 53.10 35.54
N PRO A 77 -16.28 52.08 34.84
CA PRO A 77 -15.76 50.72 34.67
C PRO A 77 -14.70 50.60 33.55
N TYR A 78 -13.57 49.95 33.85
CA TYR A 78 -12.54 49.64 32.86
C TYR A 78 -13.02 48.56 31.89
N CYS A 79 -13.17 48.91 30.62
CA CYS A 79 -13.67 48.03 29.56
C CYS A 79 -12.68 48.02 28.38
N TRP A 80 -11.99 46.92 28.16
CA TRP A 80 -11.08 46.77 27.02
C TRP A 80 -11.80 46.24 25.77
N ASN A 81 -12.69 45.26 25.95
CA ASN A 81 -13.35 44.52 24.87
C ASN A 81 -12.41 44.08 23.73
N GLU A 82 -11.17 43.73 24.07
CA GLU A 82 -10.09 43.49 23.12
C GLU A 82 -9.87 41.98 22.91
N LEU A 83 -9.77 41.56 21.64
CA LEU A 83 -9.50 40.16 21.28
C LEU A 83 -7.99 39.93 21.25
N ILE A 84 -7.50 39.07 22.14
CA ILE A 84 -6.11 38.64 22.21
C ILE A 84 -5.94 37.33 21.44
N THR A 85 -4.90 37.27 20.61
CA THR A 85 -4.54 36.08 19.83
C THR A 85 -3.12 35.65 20.19
N LEU A 86 -2.98 34.44 20.73
CA LEU A 86 -1.67 33.85 21.02
C LEU A 86 -1.10 33.17 19.78
N SER A 87 0.23 33.06 19.70
CA SER A 87 0.94 32.34 18.63
C SER A 87 0.75 30.82 18.68
N THR A 88 0.27 30.29 19.81
CA THR A 88 0.05 28.86 20.04
C THR A 88 -1.30 28.43 19.48
N LYS A 89 -1.38 27.23 18.89
CA LYS A 89 -2.63 26.66 18.38
C LYS A 89 -3.29 25.75 19.40
N TYR A 90 -4.60 25.55 19.27
CA TYR A 90 -5.35 24.64 20.15
C TYR A 90 -4.82 23.19 20.13
N ARG A 91 -4.25 22.74 19.00
CA ARG A 91 -3.62 21.41 18.87
C ARG A 91 -2.32 21.21 19.63
N ASP A 92 -1.64 22.29 19.98
CA ASP A 92 -0.34 22.25 20.67
C ASP A 92 -0.51 22.34 22.20
N LEU A 93 -1.74 22.56 22.68
CA LEU A 93 -2.04 22.64 24.10
C LEU A 93 -2.03 21.25 24.76
N THR A 94 -1.59 21.20 26.02
CA THR A 94 -1.65 20.02 26.88
C THR A 94 -2.88 20.09 27.80
N ALA A 95 -3.22 18.97 28.46
CA ALA A 95 -4.30 18.95 29.45
C ALA A 95 -4.09 19.94 30.62
N HIS A 96 -2.84 20.33 30.87
CA HIS A 96 -2.43 21.20 31.97
C HIS A 96 -2.08 22.62 31.52
N SER A 97 -2.38 23.02 30.28
CA SER A 97 -2.14 24.39 29.82
C SER A 97 -2.96 25.42 30.64
N GLN A 98 -2.27 26.46 31.11
CA GLN A 98 -2.78 27.52 31.95
C GLN A 98 -2.63 28.89 31.29
N LEU A 99 -3.64 29.74 31.42
CA LEU A 99 -3.58 31.14 31.06
C LEU A 99 -3.41 31.97 32.33
N ALA A 100 -2.30 32.69 32.43
CA ALA A 100 -1.97 33.62 33.50
C ALA A 100 -2.27 35.05 33.04
N LEU A 101 -3.02 35.81 33.84
CA LEU A 101 -3.48 37.15 33.53
C LEU A 101 -3.12 38.10 34.67
N THR A 102 -2.29 39.09 34.40
CA THR A 102 -1.84 40.08 35.39
C THR A 102 -2.34 41.47 35.01
N VAL A 103 -2.96 42.17 35.94
CA VAL A 103 -3.43 43.55 35.73
C VAL A 103 -2.43 44.53 36.33
N TRP A 104 -2.01 45.49 35.51
CA TRP A 104 -1.02 46.51 35.84
C TRP A 104 -1.64 47.91 35.77
N ASP A 105 -1.21 48.80 36.67
CA ASP A 105 -1.48 50.23 36.72
C ASP A 105 -0.20 50.99 36.38
N VAL A 106 -0.25 51.83 35.36
CA VAL A 106 0.90 52.61 34.86
C VAL A 106 1.02 53.97 35.56
N SER A 107 0.02 54.35 36.38
CA SER A 107 -0.04 55.68 37.02
C SER A 107 0.82 55.84 38.30
N CYS A 108 1.49 54.77 38.75
CA CYS A 108 2.37 54.76 39.92
C CYS A 108 3.86 54.79 39.49
N ASP A 109 4.64 55.74 40.05
CA ASP A 109 6.07 55.96 39.74
C ASP A 109 7.05 55.03 40.52
N GLU A 110 6.55 54.11 41.35
CA GLU A 110 7.37 53.08 42.01
C GLU A 110 7.03 51.69 41.46
N GLU A 111 7.96 50.72 41.58
CA GLU A 111 7.92 49.37 40.98
C GLU A 111 6.67 48.49 41.29
N ASP A 112 5.70 48.99 42.06
CA ASP A 112 4.48 48.29 42.45
C ASP A 112 3.23 48.81 41.73
N GLY A 113 3.27 48.90 40.40
CA GLY A 113 2.08 49.05 39.55
C GLY A 113 1.19 47.80 39.49
N LEU A 114 1.42 46.80 40.36
CA LEU A 114 0.74 45.51 40.31
C LEU A 114 -0.61 45.55 41.04
N ILE A 115 -1.71 45.51 40.30
CA ILE A 115 -3.05 45.42 40.89
C ILE A 115 -3.33 44.00 41.36
N GLY A 116 -3.01 43.00 40.52
CA GLY A 116 -3.17 41.60 40.87
C GLY A 116 -3.29 40.66 39.68
N GLY A 117 -3.04 39.39 39.94
CA GLY A 117 -2.98 38.31 38.96
C GLY A 117 -4.03 37.24 39.18
N ALA A 118 -4.37 36.52 38.11
CA ALA A 118 -5.22 35.34 38.12
C ALA A 118 -4.80 34.33 37.05
N THR A 119 -4.71 33.07 37.46
CA THR A 119 -4.40 31.94 36.58
C THR A 119 -5.59 31.00 36.41
N ILE A 120 -5.84 30.56 35.18
CA ILE A 120 -6.91 29.62 34.83
C ILE A 120 -6.43 28.51 33.88
N LEU A 121 -6.72 27.24 34.24
CA LEU A 121 -6.55 26.10 33.34
C LEU A 121 -7.48 26.23 32.11
N LEU A 122 -6.96 26.01 30.91
CA LEU A 122 -7.79 26.03 29.68
C LEU A 122 -8.74 24.83 29.61
N PHE A 123 -8.31 23.67 30.13
CA PHE A 123 -9.14 22.47 30.23
C PHE A 123 -9.74 22.31 31.64
N ASN A 124 -10.92 21.70 31.73
CA ASN A 124 -11.55 21.33 33.00
C ASN A 124 -11.15 19.91 33.45
N ASN A 125 -11.57 19.49 34.65
CA ASN A 125 -11.26 18.14 35.18
C ASN A 125 -11.82 16.99 34.32
N LYS A 126 -12.75 17.27 33.40
CA LYS A 126 -13.28 16.31 32.43
C LYS A 126 -12.54 16.37 31.09
N LYS A 127 -11.37 17.01 31.04
CA LYS A 127 -10.57 17.21 29.82
C LYS A 127 -11.31 17.95 28.70
N GLN A 128 -12.26 18.82 29.05
CA GLN A 128 -12.99 19.66 28.08
C GLN A 128 -12.49 21.09 28.12
N LEU A 129 -12.35 21.70 26.94
CA LEU A 129 -11.95 23.09 26.81
C LEU A 129 -13.00 24.01 27.45
N LYS A 130 -12.55 24.99 28.24
CA LYS A 130 -13.42 26.03 28.80
C LYS A 130 -13.78 27.03 27.71
N THR A 131 -15.07 27.34 27.62
CA THR A 131 -15.63 28.24 26.59
C THR A 131 -16.58 29.26 27.22
N GLY A 132 -16.80 30.38 26.53
CA GLY A 132 -17.66 31.49 26.95
C GLY A 132 -17.09 32.30 28.11
N LYS A 133 -17.93 33.18 28.67
CA LYS A 133 -17.55 34.13 29.72
C LYS A 133 -17.13 33.45 31.02
N GLN A 134 -15.97 33.84 31.52
CA GLN A 134 -15.40 33.39 32.79
C GLN A 134 -15.06 34.59 33.65
N LYS A 135 -15.61 34.64 34.86
CA LYS A 135 -15.22 35.59 35.90
C LYS A 135 -14.03 35.06 36.69
N LEU A 136 -12.92 35.80 36.68
CA LEU A 136 -11.67 35.45 37.37
C LEU A 136 -11.44 36.39 38.55
N ARG A 137 -11.30 35.86 39.76
CA ARG A 137 -10.92 36.65 40.95
C ARG A 137 -9.44 37.00 40.87
N LEU A 138 -9.11 38.27 40.93
CA LEU A 138 -7.73 38.75 40.99
C LEU A 138 -7.21 38.68 42.43
N TRP A 139 -5.96 38.26 42.58
CA TRP A 139 -5.24 38.26 43.84
C TRP A 139 -4.44 39.55 43.98
N SER A 140 -4.88 40.45 44.87
CA SER A 140 -4.27 41.77 45.01
C SER A 140 -2.78 41.70 45.35
N GLY A 141 -1.96 42.46 44.62
CA GLY A 141 -0.50 42.55 44.84
C GLY A 141 0.29 41.28 44.56
N LYS A 142 -0.26 40.31 43.79
CA LYS A 142 0.45 39.09 43.38
C LYS A 142 0.39 38.90 41.86
N GLU A 143 1.53 38.60 41.23
CA GLU A 143 1.59 38.29 39.81
C GLU A 143 0.99 36.90 39.53
N ALA A 144 0.36 36.74 38.36
CA ALA A 144 -0.20 35.47 37.96
C ALA A 144 0.92 34.44 37.69
N ASP A 145 0.87 33.30 38.37
CA ASP A 145 1.88 32.25 38.27
C ASP A 145 1.38 31.03 37.48
N GLY A 146 2.28 30.39 36.73
CA GLY A 146 2.00 29.14 36.00
C GLY A 146 2.28 27.87 36.79
N SER A 147 2.51 27.96 38.11
CA SER A 147 2.88 26.82 38.94
C SER A 147 1.76 25.78 39.06
N PHE A 148 2.09 24.52 39.37
CA PHE A 148 1.12 23.44 39.54
C PHE A 148 1.26 22.81 40.94
N PRO A 149 0.39 23.14 41.91
CA PRO A 149 -0.80 24.01 41.85
C PRO A 149 -0.47 25.52 41.91
N THR A 150 -1.21 26.34 41.14
CA THR A 150 -1.04 27.81 41.10
C THR A 150 -1.34 28.47 42.46
N THR A 151 -0.54 29.48 42.81
CA THR A 151 -0.72 30.32 43.99
C THR A 151 -1.75 31.43 43.78
N THR A 152 -2.15 31.69 42.53
CA THR A 152 -3.13 32.71 42.11
C THR A 152 -4.34 32.12 41.35
N PRO A 153 -5.08 31.14 41.91
CA PRO A 153 -6.20 30.52 41.20
C PRO A 153 -7.31 31.54 40.93
N GLY A 154 -7.61 31.77 39.64
CA GLY A 154 -8.66 32.69 39.23
C GLY A 154 -10.09 32.19 39.51
N LYS A 155 -10.26 30.86 39.69
CA LYS A 155 -11.55 30.27 40.11
C LYS A 155 -11.55 29.95 41.60
N VAL A 156 -12.60 30.41 42.28
CA VAL A 156 -12.79 30.22 43.71
C VAL A 156 -12.95 28.73 44.07
N PRO A 157 -12.28 28.23 45.13
CA PRO A 157 -12.41 26.85 45.62
C PRO A 157 -13.86 26.46 45.94
N ARG A 158 -14.18 25.16 45.86
CA ARG A 158 -15.56 24.62 46.04
C ARG A 158 -16.23 25.01 47.37
N ASN A 159 -15.44 25.28 48.40
CA ASN A 159 -15.91 25.51 49.76
C ASN A 159 -16.36 26.98 49.99
N GLU A 160 -16.00 27.90 49.10
CA GLU A 160 -16.34 29.34 49.16
C GLU A 160 -17.37 29.74 48.08
N ARG A 161 -17.97 28.76 47.37
CA ARG A 161 -18.90 29.04 46.27
C ARG A 161 -20.26 29.48 46.81
N GLY A 162 -20.54 30.79 46.74
CA GLY A 162 -21.86 31.36 47.04
C GLY A 162 -22.92 31.08 45.97
N GLU A 163 -24.14 31.59 46.16
CA GLU A 163 -25.24 31.50 45.18
C GLU A 163 -24.87 32.18 43.85
N LEU A 164 -24.02 33.21 43.88
CA LEU A 164 -23.53 33.93 42.69
C LEU A 164 -22.85 33.03 41.64
N GLU A 165 -21.99 32.09 42.04
CA GLU A 165 -21.29 31.21 41.07
C GLU A 165 -22.22 30.11 40.53
N ARG A 166 -23.25 29.73 41.29
CA ARG A 166 -24.32 28.82 40.83
C ARG A 166 -25.15 29.51 39.74
N LEU A 167 -25.52 30.77 39.97
CA LEU A 167 -26.26 31.60 39.02
C LEU A 167 -25.45 31.86 37.75
N GLU A 168 -24.15 32.10 37.84
CA GLU A 168 -23.26 32.28 36.67
C GLU A 168 -23.19 31.02 35.80
N LYS A 169 -23.09 29.83 36.42
CA LYS A 169 -23.12 28.56 35.67
C LYS A 169 -24.43 28.35 34.94
N LEU A 170 -25.55 28.81 35.51
CA LEU A 170 -26.87 28.73 34.89
C LEU A 170 -27.03 29.78 33.78
N ALA A 171 -26.55 31.01 33.98
CA ALA A 171 -26.49 32.04 32.95
C ALA A 171 -25.70 31.58 31.73
N ASN A 172 -24.49 31.03 31.95
CA ASN A 172 -23.67 30.48 30.87
C ASN A 172 -24.34 29.27 30.18
N LYS A 173 -25.20 28.50 30.87
CA LYS A 173 -25.98 27.42 30.23
C LYS A 173 -27.12 27.98 29.37
N TYR A 174 -27.77 29.05 29.84
CA TYR A 174 -28.80 29.78 29.10
C TYR A 174 -28.22 30.43 27.83
N GLU A 175 -27.11 31.17 27.94
CA GLU A 175 -26.43 31.78 26.78
C GLU A 175 -25.95 30.74 25.75
N ARG A 176 -25.64 29.51 26.18
CA ARG A 176 -25.27 28.37 25.31
C ARG A 176 -26.49 27.63 24.71
N GLY A 177 -27.71 28.09 24.95
CA GLY A 177 -28.93 27.42 24.46
C GLY A 177 -29.21 26.05 25.10
N GLN A 178 -28.54 25.71 26.22
CA GLN A 178 -28.79 24.46 26.96
C GLN A 178 -30.03 24.57 27.87
N ILE A 179 -30.54 25.78 28.06
CA ILE A 179 -31.82 26.09 28.71
C ILE A 179 -32.67 26.78 27.65
N GLN A 180 -33.90 26.31 27.43
CA GLN A 180 -34.79 26.90 26.44
C GLN A 180 -35.22 28.31 26.88
N PRO A 181 -35.14 29.33 26.01
CA PRO A 181 -35.58 30.67 26.32
C PRO A 181 -37.11 30.74 26.38
N ILE A 182 -37.63 31.37 27.44
CA ILE A 182 -39.05 31.64 27.67
C ILE A 182 -39.17 33.11 28.09
N ASP A 183 -39.44 33.99 27.12
CA ASP A 183 -39.35 35.46 27.28
C ASP A 183 -39.97 36.04 28.56
N TRP A 184 -41.15 35.57 28.96
CA TRP A 184 -41.84 36.09 30.15
C TRP A 184 -41.18 35.61 31.46
N LEU A 185 -40.71 34.37 31.49
CA LEU A 185 -40.05 33.76 32.66
C LEU A 185 -38.61 34.24 32.78
N ASP A 186 -37.93 34.44 31.66
CA ASP A 186 -36.56 34.93 31.60
C ASP A 186 -36.47 36.36 32.15
N ARG A 187 -37.42 37.25 31.79
CA ARG A 187 -37.50 38.61 32.38
C ARG A 187 -37.64 38.59 33.90
N LEU A 188 -38.46 37.69 34.44
CA LEU A 188 -38.64 37.52 35.88
C LEU A 188 -37.39 36.90 36.54
N SER A 189 -36.77 35.93 35.87
CA SER A 189 -35.57 35.23 36.33
C SER A 189 -34.36 36.17 36.36
N PHE A 190 -34.13 36.96 35.31
CA PHE A 190 -33.06 37.96 35.29
C PHE A 190 -33.24 39.02 36.39
N LYS A 191 -34.47 39.51 36.59
CA LYS A 191 -34.77 40.46 37.67
C LYS A 191 -34.59 39.85 39.06
N ALA A 192 -34.87 38.56 39.24
CA ALA A 192 -34.59 37.83 40.48
C ALA A 192 -33.09 37.59 40.67
N MET A 193 -32.36 37.26 39.60
CA MET A 193 -30.90 37.11 39.61
C MET A 193 -30.19 38.40 39.99
N GLU A 194 -30.63 39.55 39.48
CA GLU A 194 -30.11 40.87 39.88
C GLU A 194 -30.32 41.14 41.37
N LYS A 195 -31.53 40.89 41.89
CA LYS A 195 -31.83 41.04 43.32
C LYS A 195 -30.98 40.13 44.21
N ILE A 196 -30.68 38.90 43.76
CA ILE A 196 -29.79 37.98 44.48
C ILE A 196 -28.34 38.48 44.42
N LYS A 197 -27.91 38.98 43.25
CA LYS A 197 -26.58 39.56 43.05
C LYS A 197 -26.35 40.79 43.94
N GLU A 198 -27.33 41.67 44.06
CA GLU A 198 -27.29 42.84 44.96
C GLU A 198 -27.24 42.43 46.44
N LYS A 199 -28.04 41.43 46.85
CA LYS A 199 -28.06 40.90 48.22
C LYS A 199 -26.75 40.22 48.61
N GLU A 200 -26.14 39.42 47.73
CA GLU A 200 -24.84 38.79 48.00
C GLU A 200 -23.69 39.79 47.95
N SER A 201 -23.73 40.79 47.05
CA SER A 201 -22.73 41.87 47.01
C SER A 201 -22.75 42.74 48.29
N SER A 202 -23.90 42.80 48.98
CA SER A 202 -24.05 43.50 50.26
C SER A 202 -23.60 42.65 51.47
N ARG A 203 -23.65 41.32 51.37
CA ARG A 203 -23.23 40.38 52.42
C ARG A 203 -21.72 40.12 52.42
N ASN A 204 -21.14 39.97 51.23
CA ASN A 204 -19.70 39.82 51.07
C ASN A 204 -19.10 41.22 50.96
N GLY A 205 -18.75 41.84 52.09
CA GLY A 205 -17.97 43.08 52.13
C GLY A 205 -16.54 42.95 51.57
N SER A 206 -16.33 42.10 50.57
CA SER A 206 -15.04 41.82 49.96
C SER A 206 -14.85 42.70 48.72
N SER A 207 -13.94 43.66 48.84
CA SER A 207 -13.34 44.47 47.77
C SER A 207 -12.48 43.62 46.81
N ASN A 208 -13.02 42.52 46.29
CA ASN A 208 -12.30 41.63 45.37
C ASN A 208 -12.52 42.12 43.94
N LEU A 209 -11.42 42.39 43.24
CA LEU A 209 -11.42 42.70 41.82
C LEU A 209 -11.63 41.42 41.02
N ASN A 210 -12.48 41.46 40.00
CA ASN A 210 -12.72 40.34 39.12
C ASN A 210 -12.56 40.75 37.67
N LEU A 211 -11.76 40.00 36.92
CA LEU A 211 -11.57 40.18 35.49
C LEU A 211 -12.54 39.27 34.73
N ILE A 212 -13.27 39.82 33.75
CA ILE A 212 -14.14 39.04 32.87
C ILE A 212 -13.40 38.74 31.56
N VAL A 213 -13.25 37.45 31.28
CA VAL A 213 -12.59 36.94 30.07
C VAL A 213 -13.55 36.04 29.31
N ASP A 214 -13.72 36.29 28.02
CA ASP A 214 -14.57 35.51 27.13
C ASP A 214 -13.71 34.59 26.24
N PHE A 215 -13.81 33.28 26.46
CA PHE A 215 -13.11 32.28 25.65
C PHE A 215 -13.95 31.89 24.43
N CYS A 216 -13.29 31.66 23.29
CA CYS A 216 -13.97 31.24 22.08
C CYS A 216 -14.88 30.02 22.28
N SER A 217 -16.08 30.12 21.71
CA SER A 217 -17.04 29.01 21.63
C SER A 217 -16.87 28.26 20.30
N PHE A 218 -17.05 26.95 20.35
CA PHE A 218 -17.09 26.08 19.19
C PHE A 218 -18.51 25.52 19.04
N GLU A 219 -18.90 25.17 17.81
CA GLU A 219 -20.21 24.57 17.52
C GLU A 219 -20.45 23.30 18.35
N HIS A 220 -19.41 22.49 18.51
CA HIS A 220 -19.40 21.28 19.32
C HIS A 220 -18.38 21.37 20.46
N ARG A 221 -18.55 20.56 21.51
CA ARG A 221 -17.61 20.56 22.65
C ARG A 221 -16.24 20.11 22.21
N VAL A 222 -15.19 20.75 22.70
CA VAL A 222 -13.80 20.34 22.45
C VAL A 222 -13.30 19.47 23.60
N VAL A 223 -12.82 18.27 23.29
CA VAL A 223 -12.23 17.30 24.22
C VAL A 223 -10.73 17.17 23.94
N PHE A 224 -9.92 17.15 24.99
CA PHE A 224 -8.48 17.01 24.87
C PHE A 224 -8.08 15.60 24.44
N GLN A 225 -7.20 15.52 23.43
CA GLN A 225 -6.51 14.30 23.00
C GLN A 225 -5.08 14.68 22.55
N GLU A 226 -4.11 13.85 22.94
CA GLU A 226 -2.72 14.00 22.51
C GLU A 226 -2.54 13.55 21.06
N SER A 227 -1.77 14.33 20.29
CA SER A 227 -1.36 13.97 18.94
C SER A 227 -0.16 13.02 19.02
N GLY A 228 -0.39 11.69 19.03
CA GLY A 228 0.69 10.71 19.18
C GLY A 228 0.18 9.31 19.48
N ALA A 229 1.10 8.33 19.54
CA ALA A 229 0.85 6.89 19.61
C ALA A 229 -0.48 6.54 20.28
N ASN A 230 -1.39 5.93 19.51
CA ASN A 230 -2.60 5.31 20.01
C ASN A 230 -2.18 4.17 20.95
N PHE A 231 -1.88 4.48 22.20
CA PHE A 231 -1.93 3.50 23.28
C PHE A 231 -3.41 3.18 23.46
N PHE A 232 -3.92 2.28 22.61
CA PHE A 232 -5.08 1.49 22.96
C PHE A 232 -4.69 0.81 24.27
N SER A 233 -5.18 1.33 25.39
CA SER A 233 -5.08 0.60 26.66
C SER A 233 -5.65 -0.78 26.38
N PRO A 234 -4.90 -1.86 26.62
CA PRO A 234 -5.42 -3.20 26.38
C PRO A 234 -6.75 -3.32 27.13
N SER A 235 -7.79 -3.73 26.41
CA SER A 235 -9.07 -4.07 27.03
C SER A 235 -8.78 -4.99 28.22
N PRO A 236 -9.39 -4.76 29.41
CA PRO A 236 -9.15 -5.62 30.56
C PRO A 236 -9.49 -7.06 30.14
N VAL A 237 -8.47 -7.91 30.11
CA VAL A 237 -8.61 -9.32 29.77
C VAL A 237 -9.53 -9.92 30.83
N SER A 238 -10.77 -10.22 30.43
CA SER A 238 -11.68 -10.99 31.27
C SER A 238 -11.01 -12.33 31.57
N SER A 239 -10.94 -12.68 32.84
CA SER A 239 -10.34 -13.91 33.35
C SER A 239 -11.23 -15.12 33.08
N THR A 240 -11.51 -15.37 31.81
CA THR A 240 -12.12 -16.62 31.32
C THR A 240 -11.02 -17.47 30.68
N ASN A 241 -10.98 -18.76 31.00
CA ASN A 241 -10.05 -19.74 30.41
C ASN A 241 -10.44 -20.08 28.95
N GLU A 242 -10.76 -19.07 28.15
CA GLU A 242 -11.04 -19.22 26.72
C GLU A 242 -9.80 -18.79 25.93
N ILE A 243 -9.52 -19.50 24.83
CA ILE A 243 -8.47 -19.10 23.90
C ILE A 243 -8.95 -17.81 23.21
N VAL A 244 -8.38 -16.67 23.61
CA VAL A 244 -8.69 -15.37 23.02
C VAL A 244 -7.64 -15.03 21.98
N THR A 245 -8.09 -14.71 20.77
CA THR A 245 -7.22 -14.14 19.74
C THR A 245 -6.87 -12.71 20.13
N VAL A 246 -5.66 -12.52 20.69
CA VAL A 246 -5.14 -11.18 20.98
C VAL A 246 -4.55 -10.62 19.70
N TRP A 247 -5.14 -9.54 19.20
CA TRP A 247 -4.56 -8.80 18.09
C TRP A 247 -3.39 -7.98 18.63
N ASP A 248 -2.17 -8.35 18.26
CA ASP A 248 -0.97 -7.57 18.58
C ASP A 248 -0.75 -6.52 17.47
N PRO A 249 -0.97 -5.22 17.76
CA PRO A 249 -0.78 -4.13 16.79
C PRO A 249 0.66 -3.97 16.32
N GLU A 250 1.62 -4.56 17.05
CA GLU A 250 3.06 -4.44 16.82
C GLU A 250 3.64 -5.61 16.01
N VAL A 251 2.87 -6.69 15.80
CA VAL A 251 3.30 -7.80 14.93
C VAL A 251 3.51 -7.28 13.50
N GLY A 252 4.74 -7.42 13.02
CA GLY A 252 5.17 -6.94 11.70
C GLY A 252 5.70 -5.50 11.67
N ARG A 253 5.65 -4.76 12.78
CA ARG A 253 6.28 -3.43 12.88
C ARG A 253 7.78 -3.56 13.20
N ALA A 254 8.58 -2.65 12.66
CA ALA A 254 10.00 -2.59 12.94
C ALA A 254 10.25 -2.16 14.40
N ASN A 255 11.17 -2.84 15.09
CA ASN A 255 11.57 -2.48 16.44
C ASN A 255 12.26 -1.09 16.42
N PRO A 256 11.71 -0.06 17.10
CA PRO A 256 12.28 1.29 17.05
C PRO A 256 13.71 1.38 17.60
N SER A 257 14.05 0.54 18.58
CA SER A 257 15.38 0.50 19.19
C SER A 257 16.40 -0.10 18.25
N GLU A 258 16.05 -1.21 17.58
CA GLU A 258 16.88 -1.84 16.54
C GLU A 258 17.07 -0.89 15.35
N HIS A 259 15.99 -0.23 14.91
CA HIS A 259 16.05 0.76 13.83
C HIS A 259 16.97 1.93 14.17
N LYS A 260 16.88 2.45 15.40
CA LYS A 260 17.77 3.52 15.88
C LYS A 260 19.22 3.04 15.95
N GLN A 261 19.47 1.84 16.46
CA GLN A 261 20.81 1.25 16.50
C GLN A 261 21.41 1.11 15.10
N LEU A 262 20.64 0.59 14.14
CA LEU A 262 21.05 0.46 12.74
C LEU A 262 21.40 1.81 12.13
N LYS A 263 20.54 2.83 12.28
CA LYS A 263 20.82 4.19 11.80
C LYS A 263 22.09 4.79 12.41
N LEU A 264 22.31 4.58 13.70
CA LEU A 264 23.50 5.08 14.39
C LEU A 264 24.78 4.35 13.97
N ALA A 265 24.70 3.05 13.68
CA ALA A 265 25.83 2.24 13.24
C ALA A 265 26.21 2.50 11.77
N ARG A 266 25.24 2.89 10.93
CA ARG A 266 25.44 3.15 9.50
C ARG A 266 25.70 4.60 9.13
N SER A 267 25.51 5.53 10.07
CA SER A 267 25.65 6.96 9.83
C SER A 267 26.99 7.30 9.16
N LEU A 268 26.91 7.66 7.87
CA LEU A 268 28.06 7.97 7.01
C LEU A 268 28.83 9.23 7.47
N ASN A 269 28.23 10.03 8.36
CA ASN A 269 28.82 11.25 8.91
C ASN A 269 29.80 11.00 10.08
N ARG A 270 29.95 9.75 10.56
CA ARG A 270 30.72 9.43 11.77
C ARG A 270 32.19 9.04 11.54
N GLY A 271 32.67 8.88 10.30
CA GLY A 271 34.08 8.53 10.11
C GLY A 271 34.55 8.25 8.68
N ILE A 272 35.85 7.95 8.56
CA ILE A 272 36.55 7.56 7.33
C ILE A 272 36.03 6.20 6.87
N ILE A 273 35.48 6.14 5.66
CA ILE A 273 35.05 4.89 5.03
C ILE A 273 36.29 4.21 4.45
N ASP A 274 36.74 3.12 5.07
CA ASP A 274 37.78 2.27 4.51
C ASP A 274 37.21 1.44 3.35
N LYS A 275 37.62 1.77 2.13
CA LYS A 275 37.19 1.09 0.90
C LYS A 275 37.87 -0.26 0.69
N ASP A 276 39.01 -0.47 1.35
CA ASP A 276 39.84 -1.67 1.22
C ASP A 276 39.57 -2.68 2.34
N LEU A 277 38.57 -2.41 3.18
CA LEU A 277 38.18 -3.26 4.29
C LEU A 277 37.72 -4.64 3.79
N LYS A 278 38.41 -5.69 4.25
CA LYS A 278 38.11 -7.09 3.92
C LYS A 278 37.50 -7.83 5.11
N PRO A 279 36.54 -8.74 4.88
CA PRO A 279 35.93 -9.52 5.94
C PRO A 279 36.92 -10.51 6.56
N SER A 280 36.81 -10.71 7.88
CA SER A 280 37.49 -11.81 8.58
C SER A 280 36.99 -13.18 8.09
N SER A 281 37.69 -14.26 8.43
CA SER A 281 37.29 -15.63 8.04
C SER A 281 35.86 -15.98 8.47
N ASN A 282 35.46 -15.57 9.68
CA ASN A 282 34.13 -15.82 10.20
C ASN A 282 33.06 -14.96 9.49
N GLU A 283 33.35 -13.66 9.29
CA GLU A 283 32.45 -12.77 8.54
C GLU A 283 32.27 -13.24 7.09
N ARG A 284 33.34 -13.72 6.44
CA ARG A 284 33.27 -14.28 5.08
C ARG A 284 32.39 -15.52 5.02
N LYS A 285 32.49 -16.43 5.99
CA LYS A 285 31.60 -17.61 6.09
C LYS A 285 30.15 -17.19 6.28
N SER A 286 29.89 -16.17 7.11
CA SER A 286 28.54 -15.64 7.33
C SER A 286 27.98 -15.00 6.05
N ILE A 287 28.76 -14.16 5.36
CA ILE A 287 28.37 -13.59 4.07
C ILE A 287 28.03 -14.70 3.07
N GLN A 288 28.90 -15.71 2.93
CA GLN A 288 28.65 -16.82 2.00
C GLN A 288 27.39 -17.63 2.35
N ARG A 289 27.01 -17.71 3.63
CA ARG A 289 25.73 -18.28 4.03
C ARG A 289 24.55 -17.40 3.59
N ILE A 290 24.66 -16.09 3.79
CA ILE A 290 23.64 -15.10 3.40
C ILE A 290 23.42 -15.11 1.88
N LEU A 291 24.50 -15.18 1.09
CA LEU A 291 24.43 -15.22 -0.38
C LEU A 291 23.72 -16.47 -0.92
N LYS A 292 23.63 -17.55 -0.13
CA LYS A 292 22.89 -18.78 -0.49
C LYS A 292 21.42 -18.73 -0.11
N TYR A 293 20.95 -17.69 0.57
CA TYR A 293 19.55 -17.60 0.96
C TYR A 293 18.63 -17.42 -0.26
N PRO A 294 17.45 -18.05 -0.25
CA PRO A 294 16.46 -17.81 -1.29
C PRO A 294 15.97 -16.36 -1.24
N PRO A 295 15.56 -15.77 -2.38
CA PRO A 295 14.96 -14.44 -2.43
C PRO A 295 13.76 -14.24 -1.49
N THR A 296 13.04 -15.29 -1.13
CA THR A 296 11.88 -15.18 -0.22
C THR A 296 12.27 -14.94 1.24
N ARG A 297 13.52 -15.21 1.62
CA ARG A 297 13.99 -15.01 3.00
C ARG A 297 14.29 -13.55 3.28
N THR A 298 13.81 -13.04 4.40
CA THR A 298 14.13 -11.70 4.91
C THR A 298 15.49 -11.69 5.61
N LEU A 299 16.21 -10.58 5.48
CA LEU A 299 17.51 -10.38 6.12
C LEU A 299 17.33 -9.73 7.49
N SER A 300 17.99 -10.26 8.51
CA SER A 300 18.03 -9.66 9.85
C SER A 300 18.83 -8.34 9.88
N GLY A 301 18.64 -7.52 10.91
CA GLY A 301 19.37 -6.25 11.07
C GLY A 301 20.89 -6.42 11.02
N ASP A 302 21.42 -7.42 11.73
CA ASP A 302 22.84 -7.76 11.76
C ASP A 302 23.37 -8.21 10.39
N GLU A 303 22.62 -9.05 9.68
CA GLU A 303 22.97 -9.50 8.32
C GLU A 303 22.99 -8.32 7.34
N ARG A 304 22.00 -7.41 7.43
CA ARG A 304 21.97 -6.20 6.60
C ARG A 304 23.18 -5.30 6.91
N GLN A 305 23.52 -5.13 8.19
CA GLN A 305 24.70 -4.36 8.60
C GLN A 305 26.00 -4.97 8.10
N LEU A 306 26.13 -6.30 8.14
CA LEU A 306 27.31 -7.01 7.65
C LEU A 306 27.52 -6.80 6.14
N LEU A 307 26.47 -6.92 5.34
CA LEU A 307 26.52 -6.65 3.90
C LEU A 307 26.85 -5.18 3.60
N TRP A 308 26.24 -4.24 4.34
CA TRP A 308 26.52 -2.82 4.20
C TRP A 308 27.98 -2.49 4.53
N LYS A 309 28.53 -3.05 5.63
CA LYS A 309 29.93 -2.85 6.06
C LYS A 309 30.91 -3.24 4.96
N PHE A 310 30.70 -4.38 4.31
CA PHE A 310 31.63 -4.95 3.33
C PHE A 310 31.26 -4.66 1.86
N ARG A 311 30.34 -3.75 1.60
CA ARG A 311 29.79 -3.43 0.27
C ARG A 311 30.83 -3.24 -0.84
N PHE A 312 31.96 -2.59 -0.56
CA PHE A 312 33.03 -2.39 -1.55
C PHE A 312 33.73 -3.71 -1.92
N SER A 313 34.01 -4.57 -0.94
CA SER A 313 34.64 -5.87 -1.19
C SER A 313 33.70 -6.84 -1.95
N LEU A 314 32.38 -6.65 -1.80
CA LEU A 314 31.36 -7.48 -2.42
C LEU A 314 31.05 -7.11 -3.88
N MET A 315 31.55 -5.96 -4.38
CA MET A 315 31.27 -5.50 -5.75
C MET A 315 31.70 -6.51 -6.83
N SER A 316 32.67 -7.37 -6.54
CA SER A 316 33.13 -8.44 -7.45
C SER A 316 32.25 -9.69 -7.43
N GLU A 317 31.38 -9.85 -6.43
CA GLU A 317 30.53 -11.02 -6.25
C GLU A 317 29.15 -10.76 -6.86
N LYS A 318 28.86 -11.40 -8.00
CA LYS A 318 27.60 -11.23 -8.75
C LYS A 318 26.35 -11.44 -7.88
N LYS A 319 26.30 -12.57 -7.18
CA LYS A 319 25.15 -12.98 -6.33
C LYS A 319 24.91 -12.07 -5.12
N ALA A 320 25.85 -11.17 -4.82
CA ALA A 320 25.73 -10.27 -3.68
C ALA A 320 24.92 -9.01 -3.98
N LEU A 321 24.74 -8.61 -5.24
CA LEU A 321 24.07 -7.35 -5.56
C LEU A 321 22.61 -7.33 -5.09
N THR A 322 21.83 -8.37 -5.36
CA THR A 322 20.40 -8.41 -4.98
C THR A 322 20.23 -8.35 -3.46
N LYS A 323 21.10 -9.06 -2.72
CA LYS A 323 21.11 -9.05 -1.25
C LYS A 323 21.60 -7.72 -0.68
N PHE A 324 22.59 -7.09 -1.33
CA PHE A 324 23.06 -5.76 -1.00
C PHE A 324 21.94 -4.72 -1.17
N LEU A 325 21.24 -4.70 -2.30
CA LEU A 325 20.17 -3.74 -2.56
C LEU A 325 18.99 -3.87 -1.56
N ARG A 326 18.75 -5.07 -1.03
CA ARG A 326 17.78 -5.30 0.06
C ARG A 326 18.27 -4.87 1.44
N CYS A 327 19.59 -4.71 1.61
CA CYS A 327 20.15 -4.26 2.87
C CYS A 327 20.09 -2.74 3.04
N VAL A 328 20.05 -1.99 1.92
CA VAL A 328 20.01 -0.53 1.85
C VAL A 328 18.77 0.01 2.55
N GLU A 329 18.93 1.10 3.29
CA GLU A 329 17.81 1.87 3.81
C GLU A 329 17.47 2.99 2.82
N TRP A 330 16.52 2.73 1.92
CA TRP A 330 16.18 3.66 0.82
C TRP A 330 15.54 4.98 1.30
N SER A 331 15.09 5.04 2.56
CA SER A 331 14.65 6.28 3.22
C SER A 331 15.80 7.23 3.59
N ASP A 332 17.05 6.75 3.61
CA ASP A 332 18.24 7.58 3.79
C ASP A 332 18.82 7.95 2.42
N LEU A 333 18.75 9.25 2.10
CA LEU A 333 19.21 9.80 0.83
C LEU A 333 20.70 9.53 0.54
N GLN A 334 21.55 9.50 1.57
CA GLN A 334 22.99 9.28 1.38
C GLN A 334 23.29 7.79 1.13
N GLU A 335 22.62 6.88 1.85
CA GLU A 335 22.73 5.44 1.58
C GLU A 335 22.23 5.11 0.17
N ALA A 336 21.05 5.62 -0.20
CA ALA A 336 20.46 5.40 -1.52
C ALA A 336 21.37 5.87 -2.65
N LYS A 337 21.93 7.09 -2.54
CA LYS A 337 22.86 7.63 -3.54
C LYS A 337 24.11 6.76 -3.67
N GLN A 338 24.72 6.35 -2.56
CA GLN A 338 25.89 5.49 -2.57
C GLN A 338 25.57 4.10 -3.16
N ALA A 339 24.42 3.52 -2.83
CA ALA A 339 24.01 2.24 -3.38
C ALA A 339 23.87 2.29 -4.91
N LEU A 340 23.27 3.36 -5.45
CA LEU A 340 23.14 3.56 -6.90
C LEU A 340 24.51 3.75 -7.60
N GLU A 341 25.43 4.50 -6.98
CA GLU A 341 26.80 4.65 -7.50
C GLU A 341 27.58 3.32 -7.50
N LEU A 342 27.39 2.49 -6.46
CA LEU A 342 28.01 1.17 -6.36
C LEU A 342 27.39 0.18 -7.34
N MET A 343 26.07 0.20 -7.53
CA MET A 343 25.37 -0.65 -8.49
C MET A 343 25.92 -0.46 -9.90
N GLY A 344 26.22 0.77 -10.31
CA GLY A 344 26.84 1.06 -11.62
C GLY A 344 28.28 0.55 -11.78
N LYS A 345 28.95 0.19 -10.68
CA LYS A 345 30.32 -0.38 -10.67
C LYS A 345 30.36 -1.86 -10.29
N TRP A 346 29.20 -2.44 -9.95
CA TRP A 346 29.10 -3.83 -9.53
C TRP A 346 29.32 -4.75 -10.72
N GLU A 347 29.94 -5.91 -10.48
CA GLU A 347 30.02 -6.98 -11.47
C GLU A 347 28.61 -7.35 -11.97
N THR A 348 28.44 -7.50 -13.27
CA THR A 348 27.11 -7.67 -13.85
C THR A 348 26.50 -9.01 -13.44
N ILE A 349 25.29 -8.95 -12.88
CA ILE A 349 24.55 -10.12 -12.40
C ILE A 349 23.99 -10.98 -13.53
N ASP A 350 23.56 -12.18 -13.17
CA ASP A 350 22.92 -13.12 -14.10
C ASP A 350 21.45 -12.74 -14.32
N VAL A 351 20.86 -13.21 -15.43
CA VAL A 351 19.47 -12.91 -15.85
C VAL A 351 18.46 -13.28 -14.76
N CYS A 352 18.62 -14.45 -14.14
CA CYS A 352 17.75 -14.91 -13.04
C CYS A 352 17.76 -13.97 -11.83
N ASP A 353 18.93 -13.41 -11.48
CA ASP A 353 19.06 -12.47 -10.36
C ASP A 353 18.43 -11.11 -10.72
N ALA A 354 18.47 -10.70 -11.99
CA ALA A 354 17.81 -9.49 -12.46
C ALA A 354 16.27 -9.55 -12.33
N LEU A 355 15.67 -10.75 -12.41
CA LEU A 355 14.23 -10.93 -12.17
C LEU A 355 13.85 -10.57 -10.72
N GLU A 356 14.72 -10.81 -9.73
CA GLU A 356 14.48 -10.40 -8.33
C GLU A 356 14.35 -8.87 -8.23
N LEU A 357 15.12 -8.12 -9.02
CA LEU A 357 15.10 -6.66 -9.04
C LEU A 357 13.82 -6.06 -9.65
N LEU A 358 13.05 -6.87 -10.38
CA LEU A 358 11.74 -6.49 -10.93
C LEU A 358 10.56 -6.86 -10.01
N SER A 359 10.83 -7.44 -8.85
CA SER A 359 9.82 -7.79 -7.84
C SER A 359 9.25 -6.55 -7.13
N PRO A 360 8.09 -6.68 -6.44
CA PRO A 360 7.51 -5.60 -5.65
C PRO A 360 8.39 -5.14 -4.48
N VAL A 361 9.43 -5.89 -4.09
CA VAL A 361 10.40 -5.45 -3.06
C VAL A 361 11.10 -4.14 -3.45
N PHE A 362 11.26 -3.91 -4.75
CA PHE A 362 11.87 -2.69 -5.30
C PHE A 362 10.82 -1.77 -5.94
N GLU A 363 9.54 -2.03 -5.69
CA GLU A 363 8.50 -1.04 -5.83
C GLU A 363 8.68 -0.06 -4.67
N SER A 364 9.00 1.18 -4.98
CA SER A 364 9.04 2.21 -3.95
C SER A 364 7.64 2.40 -3.37
N GLU A 365 7.52 2.22 -2.06
CA GLU A 365 6.32 2.68 -1.36
C GLU A 365 6.13 4.18 -1.59
N GLU A 366 4.88 4.58 -1.85
CA GLU A 366 4.44 5.99 -1.78
C GLU A 366 4.51 6.46 -0.32
N ALA A 367 5.72 6.69 0.19
CA ALA A 367 5.88 7.48 1.40
C ALA A 367 5.81 8.97 1.02
N ASN A 368 4.58 9.47 0.85
CA ASN A 368 4.21 10.89 0.79
C ASN A 368 4.90 11.71 -0.34
N ALA A 369 4.13 11.99 -1.39
CA ALA A 369 4.46 12.79 -2.57
C ALA A 369 4.77 14.29 -2.30
N SER A 370 5.45 14.64 -1.20
CA SER A 370 5.76 16.03 -0.87
C SER A 370 7.15 16.28 -0.29
N VAL A 371 8.05 15.30 -0.27
CA VAL A 371 9.43 15.53 0.19
C VAL A 371 10.43 14.98 -0.83
N LEU A 372 11.01 15.92 -1.59
CA LEU A 372 12.22 15.83 -2.41
C LEU A 372 12.18 14.93 -3.68
N LEU A 373 12.59 15.54 -4.80
CA LEU A 373 12.73 14.98 -6.15
C LEU A 373 13.61 13.70 -6.28
N LEU A 374 14.25 13.23 -5.20
CA LEU A 374 15.19 12.09 -5.22
C LEU A 374 14.55 10.75 -4.82
N ASP A 375 13.51 10.74 -3.98
CA ASP A 375 12.83 9.50 -3.55
C ASP A 375 12.06 8.82 -4.71
N ILE A 376 11.83 9.57 -5.79
CA ILE A 376 11.15 9.13 -7.01
C ILE A 376 12.10 8.39 -7.98
N GLN A 377 13.41 8.51 -7.81
CA GLN A 377 14.37 8.10 -8.84
C GLN A 377 15.01 6.72 -8.62
N TRP A 378 15.24 6.28 -7.38
CA TRP A 378 16.04 5.09 -7.12
C TRP A 378 15.39 3.79 -7.64
N GLY A 379 14.10 3.57 -7.38
CA GLY A 379 13.40 2.34 -7.82
C GLY A 379 13.38 2.23 -9.35
N LYS A 380 13.19 3.36 -10.02
CA LYS A 380 13.31 3.45 -11.48
C LYS A 380 14.71 3.07 -11.96
N MET A 381 15.77 3.47 -11.26
CA MET A 381 17.16 3.15 -11.63
C MET A 381 17.51 1.68 -11.40
N VAL A 382 17.08 1.08 -10.28
CA VAL A 382 17.28 -0.35 -10.00
C VAL A 382 16.59 -1.21 -11.06
N ARG A 383 15.34 -0.91 -11.38
CA ARG A 383 14.59 -1.62 -12.42
C ARG A 383 15.16 -1.37 -13.82
N ALA A 384 15.63 -0.15 -14.10
CA ALA A 384 16.31 0.13 -15.36
C ALA A 384 17.62 -0.67 -15.51
N TYR A 385 18.38 -0.84 -14.42
CA TYR A 385 19.55 -1.73 -14.40
C TYR A 385 19.15 -3.18 -14.68
N ALA A 386 18.08 -3.68 -14.05
CA ALA A 386 17.56 -5.01 -14.32
C ALA A 386 17.23 -5.21 -15.81
N VAL A 387 16.57 -4.22 -16.44
CA VAL A 387 16.29 -4.25 -17.89
C VAL A 387 17.58 -4.26 -18.73
N THR A 388 18.63 -3.51 -18.35
CA THR A 388 19.92 -3.57 -19.07
C THR A 388 20.61 -4.93 -18.98
N VAL A 389 20.35 -5.72 -17.93
CA VAL A 389 20.83 -7.09 -17.83
C VAL A 389 19.99 -8.01 -18.73
N LEU A 390 18.67 -7.84 -18.72
CA LEU A 390 17.74 -8.60 -19.58
C LEU A 390 17.99 -8.36 -21.08
N GLU A 391 18.44 -7.17 -21.46
CA GLU A 391 18.84 -6.83 -22.84
C GLU A 391 19.94 -7.76 -23.41
N ARG A 392 20.68 -8.47 -22.55
CA ARG A 392 21.74 -9.42 -22.95
C ARG A 392 21.25 -10.86 -23.12
N ALA A 393 20.04 -11.18 -22.66
CA ALA A 393 19.49 -12.53 -22.74
C ALA A 393 19.14 -12.87 -24.21
N ASP A 394 19.27 -14.15 -24.55
CA ASP A 394 18.76 -14.66 -25.82
C ASP A 394 17.22 -14.76 -25.79
N ASP A 395 16.59 -14.86 -26.97
CA ASP A 395 15.13 -14.89 -27.07
C ASP A 395 14.53 -16.17 -26.46
N GLU A 396 15.24 -17.29 -26.51
CA GLU A 396 14.77 -18.56 -25.94
C GLU A 396 14.71 -18.48 -24.40
N GLU A 397 15.72 -17.90 -23.76
CA GLU A 397 15.78 -17.60 -22.32
C GLU A 397 14.72 -16.58 -21.94
N LEU A 398 14.57 -15.53 -22.75
CA LEU A 398 13.55 -14.51 -22.49
C LEU A 398 12.14 -15.09 -22.55
N GLN A 399 11.87 -15.99 -23.51
CA GLN A 399 10.59 -16.69 -23.63
C GLN A 399 10.28 -17.53 -22.38
N CYS A 400 11.29 -18.14 -21.74
CA CYS A 400 11.09 -18.87 -20.48
C CYS A 400 10.59 -17.98 -19.34
N TYR A 401 10.91 -16.69 -19.35
CA TYR A 401 10.53 -15.73 -18.29
C TYR A 401 9.47 -14.72 -18.73
N LEU A 402 9.00 -14.78 -19.99
CA LEU A 402 8.14 -13.76 -20.59
C LEU A 402 6.85 -13.55 -19.78
N LEU A 403 6.23 -14.62 -19.29
CA LEU A 403 5.04 -14.52 -18.44
C LEU A 403 5.35 -13.72 -17.17
N GLN A 404 6.45 -14.02 -16.48
CA GLN A 404 6.87 -13.34 -15.25
C GLN A 404 7.22 -11.87 -15.52
N LEU A 405 7.83 -11.56 -16.67
CA LEU A 405 8.14 -10.19 -17.09
C LEU A 405 6.88 -9.37 -17.39
N VAL A 406 5.87 -9.97 -18.01
CA VAL A 406 4.57 -9.33 -18.20
C VAL A 406 3.89 -9.08 -16.85
N GLN A 407 3.96 -10.02 -15.91
CA GLN A 407 3.46 -9.81 -14.55
C GLN A 407 4.25 -8.70 -13.81
N ALA A 408 5.55 -8.57 -14.05
CA ALA A 408 6.38 -7.54 -13.44
C ALA A 408 6.02 -6.11 -13.89
N LEU A 409 5.26 -5.95 -14.99
CA LEU A 409 4.70 -4.64 -15.38
C LEU A 409 3.77 -4.08 -14.29
N ARG A 410 3.11 -4.91 -13.48
CA ARG A 410 2.24 -4.47 -12.35
C ARG A 410 2.96 -3.62 -11.30
N PHE A 411 4.29 -3.72 -11.24
CA PHE A 411 5.12 -3.00 -10.27
C PHE A 411 5.89 -1.82 -10.90
N GLU A 412 5.60 -1.49 -12.17
CA GLU A 412 6.18 -0.31 -12.82
C GLU A 412 5.44 0.98 -12.41
N ARG A 413 6.18 2.05 -12.12
CA ARG A 413 5.55 3.33 -11.77
C ARG A 413 4.92 4.06 -12.95
N SER A 414 5.42 3.81 -14.16
CA SER A 414 4.97 4.49 -15.37
C SER A 414 4.32 3.49 -16.32
N ASP A 415 3.20 3.90 -16.92
CA ASP A 415 2.51 3.10 -17.93
C ASP A 415 3.41 2.81 -19.16
N LYS A 416 4.36 3.71 -19.45
CA LYS A 416 5.39 3.56 -20.50
C LYS A 416 6.76 3.32 -19.88
N SER A 417 6.91 2.19 -19.21
CA SER A 417 8.14 1.82 -18.52
C SER A 417 9.25 1.36 -19.47
N ARG A 418 10.49 1.34 -18.97
CA ARG A 418 11.62 0.77 -19.72
C ARG A 418 11.42 -0.72 -20.01
N LEU A 419 10.82 -1.46 -19.06
CA LEU A 419 10.47 -2.87 -19.24
C LEU A 419 9.46 -3.06 -20.36
N SER A 420 8.39 -2.24 -20.42
CA SER A 420 7.40 -2.27 -21.49
C SER A 420 8.05 -2.03 -22.86
N HIS A 421 8.88 -0.99 -22.99
CA HIS A 421 9.61 -0.71 -24.22
C HIS A 421 10.57 -1.83 -24.62
N PHE A 422 11.29 -2.42 -23.66
CA PHE A 422 12.19 -3.55 -23.90
C PHE A 422 11.44 -4.77 -24.45
N LEU A 423 10.33 -5.16 -23.80
CA LEU A 423 9.52 -6.30 -24.23
C LEU A 423 9.01 -6.09 -25.66
N VAL A 424 8.46 -4.91 -25.95
CA VAL A 424 8.00 -4.58 -27.30
C VAL A 424 9.16 -4.62 -28.30
N GLN A 425 10.31 -4.00 -27.99
CA GLN A 425 11.45 -3.97 -28.89
C GLN A 425 11.96 -5.38 -29.24
N ARG A 426 11.99 -6.31 -28.27
CA ARG A 426 12.34 -7.71 -28.54
C ARG A 426 11.28 -8.41 -29.39
N SER A 427 9.99 -8.18 -29.11
CA SER A 427 8.90 -8.72 -29.91
C SER A 427 8.92 -8.27 -31.38
N LEU A 428 9.44 -7.09 -31.71
CA LEU A 428 9.56 -6.65 -33.11
C LEU A 428 10.54 -7.48 -33.94
N SER A 429 11.48 -8.17 -33.29
CA SER A 429 12.46 -9.04 -33.97
C SER A 429 12.10 -10.52 -33.91
N ASN A 430 11.11 -10.91 -33.08
CA ASN A 430 10.74 -12.29 -32.85
C ASN A 430 9.22 -12.46 -32.75
N ILE A 431 8.65 -13.17 -33.73
CA ILE A 431 7.20 -13.35 -33.87
C ILE A 431 6.60 -14.22 -32.76
N GLU A 432 7.35 -15.17 -32.20
CA GLU A 432 6.89 -15.96 -31.05
C GLU A 432 6.70 -15.05 -29.85
N LEU A 433 7.72 -14.24 -29.51
CA LEU A 433 7.64 -13.27 -28.43
C LEU A 433 6.51 -12.26 -28.65
N ALA A 434 6.30 -11.78 -29.88
CA ALA A 434 5.20 -10.88 -30.20
C ALA A 434 3.82 -11.50 -29.96
N SER A 435 3.62 -12.72 -30.46
CA SER A 435 2.35 -13.43 -30.31
C SER A 435 2.03 -13.68 -28.82
N PHE A 436 3.00 -14.18 -28.07
CA PHE A 436 2.83 -14.45 -26.64
C PHE A 436 2.68 -13.18 -25.82
N LEU A 437 3.48 -12.13 -26.07
CA LEU A 437 3.34 -10.84 -25.39
C LEU A 437 1.93 -10.27 -25.59
N ARG A 438 1.40 -10.30 -26.83
CA ARG A 438 0.04 -9.85 -27.11
C ARG A 438 -0.97 -10.59 -26.24
N TRP A 439 -0.94 -11.93 -26.26
CA TRP A 439 -1.88 -12.73 -25.48
C TRP A 439 -1.77 -12.49 -23.97
N TYR A 440 -0.55 -12.47 -23.44
CA TYR A 440 -0.34 -12.30 -21.99
C TYR A 440 -0.84 -10.93 -21.53
N VAL A 441 -0.62 -9.88 -22.33
CA VAL A 441 -1.13 -8.54 -22.03
C VAL A 441 -2.65 -8.48 -22.19
N THR A 442 -3.22 -9.07 -23.25
CA THR A 442 -4.66 -9.07 -23.52
C THR A 442 -5.47 -9.79 -22.42
N VAL A 443 -4.99 -10.92 -21.93
CA VAL A 443 -5.65 -11.67 -20.84
C VAL A 443 -5.77 -10.79 -19.58
N GLU A 444 -4.73 -10.01 -19.29
CA GLU A 444 -4.64 -9.16 -18.10
C GLU A 444 -5.46 -7.85 -18.19
N LEU A 445 -5.98 -7.48 -19.38
CA LEU A 445 -6.82 -6.28 -19.54
C LEU A 445 -8.13 -6.33 -18.74
N HIS A 446 -8.53 -7.52 -18.29
CA HIS A 446 -9.75 -7.70 -17.49
C HIS A 446 -9.58 -7.27 -16.03
N ASP A 447 -8.35 -7.13 -15.53
CA ASP A 447 -8.10 -6.65 -14.17
C ASP A 447 -8.12 -5.11 -14.15
N PRO A 448 -9.15 -4.46 -13.56
CA PRO A 448 -9.28 -3.01 -13.59
C PRO A 448 -8.15 -2.28 -12.87
N ALA A 449 -7.45 -2.92 -11.92
CA ALA A 449 -6.38 -2.27 -11.17
C ALA A 449 -5.16 -1.96 -12.05
N TYR A 450 -4.87 -2.80 -13.05
CA TYR A 450 -3.67 -2.71 -13.88
C TYR A 450 -3.97 -2.61 -15.39
N ALA A 451 -5.23 -2.73 -15.80
CA ALA A 451 -5.67 -2.73 -17.20
C ALA A 451 -5.05 -1.60 -18.03
N LYS A 452 -5.01 -0.37 -17.49
CA LYS A 452 -4.43 0.79 -18.17
C LYS A 452 -2.97 0.54 -18.60
N ARG A 453 -2.18 -0.06 -17.72
CA ARG A 453 -0.76 -0.30 -17.97
C ARG A 453 -0.50 -1.38 -19.00
N TYR A 454 -1.28 -2.46 -18.92
CA TYR A 454 -1.27 -3.51 -19.93
C TYR A 454 -1.72 -2.95 -21.28
N TYR A 455 -2.80 -2.17 -21.31
CA TYR A 455 -3.29 -1.52 -22.51
C TYR A 455 -2.24 -0.60 -23.15
N CYS A 456 -1.52 0.22 -22.37
CA CYS A 456 -0.42 1.02 -22.91
C CYS A 456 0.69 0.16 -23.55
N THR A 457 1.03 -1.00 -22.97
CA THR A 457 2.01 -1.91 -23.57
C THR A 457 1.48 -2.53 -24.87
N TYR A 458 0.20 -2.89 -24.90
CA TYR A 458 -0.48 -3.35 -26.11
C TYR A 458 -0.47 -2.30 -27.22
N GLU A 459 -0.80 -1.04 -26.91
CA GLU A 459 -0.77 0.07 -27.87
C GLU A 459 0.64 0.31 -28.42
N ILE A 460 1.67 0.26 -27.57
CA ILE A 460 3.07 0.41 -28.02
C ILE A 460 3.43 -0.76 -28.96
N LEU A 461 3.01 -1.99 -28.65
CA LEU A 461 3.25 -3.14 -29.52
C LEU A 461 2.57 -2.96 -30.89
N GLU A 462 1.28 -2.59 -30.88
CA GLU A 462 0.49 -2.32 -32.09
C GLU A 462 1.13 -1.25 -32.95
N ASP A 463 1.40 -0.07 -32.37
CA ASP A 463 1.97 1.08 -33.08
C ASP A 463 3.31 0.75 -33.74
N ASN A 464 4.18 -0.01 -33.06
CA ASN A 464 5.49 -0.34 -33.59
C ASN A 464 5.42 -1.46 -34.65
N MET A 465 4.56 -2.46 -34.46
CA MET A 465 4.33 -3.51 -35.46
C MET A 465 3.74 -2.94 -36.76
N MET A 466 2.79 -2.01 -36.65
CA MET A 466 2.14 -1.37 -37.80
C MET A 466 3.08 -0.46 -38.59
N LYS A 467 4.12 0.08 -37.94
CA LYS A 467 5.16 0.92 -38.57
C LYS A 467 6.32 0.13 -39.16
N LEU A 468 6.39 -1.18 -38.90
CA LEU A 468 7.48 -2.03 -39.35
C LEU A 468 7.35 -2.27 -40.85
N ALA A 469 8.17 -1.55 -41.63
CA ALA A 469 8.21 -1.68 -43.08
C ALA A 469 8.71 -3.07 -43.49
N ALA A 470 8.22 -3.57 -44.62
CA ALA A 470 8.72 -4.81 -45.21
C ALA A 470 10.23 -4.70 -45.44
N GLY A 471 10.99 -5.69 -44.96
CA GLY A 471 12.44 -5.75 -45.16
C GLY A 471 12.80 -5.83 -46.65
N LEU A 472 14.01 -5.40 -47.00
CA LEU A 472 14.57 -5.47 -48.37
C LEU A 472 14.64 -6.92 -48.92
N ASN A 473 14.44 -7.92 -48.05
CA ASN A 473 14.53 -9.36 -48.34
C ASN A 473 13.17 -10.04 -48.59
N GLY A 474 12.06 -9.29 -48.66
CA GLY A 474 10.74 -9.89 -48.89
C GLY A 474 10.06 -10.46 -47.65
N ASP A 475 10.50 -10.06 -46.45
CA ASP A 475 9.82 -10.38 -45.19
C ASP A 475 8.39 -9.81 -45.18
N GLU A 476 7.46 -10.52 -44.52
CA GLU A 476 6.07 -10.07 -44.40
C GLU A 476 6.00 -8.65 -43.82
N ASN A 477 5.17 -7.80 -44.42
CA ASN A 477 4.89 -6.46 -43.92
C ASN A 477 4.40 -6.54 -42.46
N GLY A 478 4.93 -5.70 -41.55
CA GLY A 478 4.54 -5.69 -40.14
C GLY A 478 3.02 -5.50 -39.93
N PHE A 479 2.37 -4.77 -40.85
CA PHE A 479 0.90 -4.68 -40.91
C PHE A 479 0.23 -6.06 -41.07
N LYS A 480 0.72 -6.90 -41.99
CA LYS A 480 0.15 -8.25 -42.21
C LYS A 480 0.43 -9.17 -41.02
N MET A 481 1.62 -9.06 -40.42
CA MET A 481 1.94 -9.81 -39.20
C MET A 481 0.96 -9.44 -38.07
N TRP A 482 0.76 -8.13 -37.83
CA TRP A 482 -0.19 -7.65 -36.82
C TRP A 482 -1.62 -8.10 -37.11
N GLN A 483 -2.09 -7.95 -38.36
CA GLN A 483 -3.41 -8.43 -38.76
C GLN A 483 -3.59 -9.92 -38.50
N SER A 484 -2.58 -10.74 -38.82
CA SER A 484 -2.61 -12.18 -38.54
C SER A 484 -2.75 -12.47 -37.05
N LEU A 485 -2.05 -11.73 -36.19
CA LEU A 485 -2.19 -11.84 -34.74
C LEU A 485 -3.58 -11.40 -34.26
N VAL A 486 -4.08 -10.25 -34.71
CA VAL A 486 -5.41 -9.73 -34.33
C VAL A 486 -6.53 -10.70 -34.73
N ARG A 487 -6.44 -11.35 -35.90
CA ARG A 487 -7.39 -12.38 -36.35
C ARG A 487 -7.46 -13.61 -35.43
N GLN A 488 -6.42 -13.87 -34.62
CA GLN A 488 -6.50 -14.91 -33.60
C GLN A 488 -7.55 -14.60 -32.53
N THR A 489 -7.78 -13.31 -32.23
CA THR A 489 -8.84 -12.89 -31.29
C THR A 489 -10.22 -13.21 -31.85
N GLU A 490 -10.44 -12.93 -33.14
CA GLU A 490 -11.69 -13.27 -33.82
C GLU A 490 -11.92 -14.79 -33.88
N LEU A 491 -10.89 -15.57 -34.24
CA LEU A 491 -10.93 -17.03 -34.19
C LEU A 491 -11.37 -17.52 -32.80
N THR A 492 -10.76 -17.00 -31.74
CA THR A 492 -11.09 -17.38 -30.35
C THR A 492 -12.53 -17.04 -29.99
N ALA A 493 -13.01 -15.84 -30.36
CA ALA A 493 -14.40 -15.43 -30.13
C ALA A 493 -15.41 -16.34 -30.85
N GLN A 494 -15.11 -16.74 -32.09
CA GLN A 494 -15.95 -17.67 -32.86
C GLN A 494 -15.95 -19.08 -32.24
N LEU A 495 -14.79 -19.58 -31.79
CA LEU A 495 -14.70 -20.85 -31.06
C LEU A 495 -15.50 -20.83 -29.75
N CYS A 496 -15.50 -19.70 -29.03
CA CYS A 496 -16.32 -19.49 -27.86
C CYS A 496 -17.82 -19.55 -28.16
N SER A 497 -18.25 -18.99 -29.29
CA SER A 497 -19.63 -19.09 -29.77
C SER A 497 -20.00 -20.54 -30.10
N ILE A 498 -19.15 -21.25 -30.84
CA ILE A 498 -19.33 -22.68 -31.16
C ILE A 498 -19.49 -23.50 -29.87
N MET A 499 -18.63 -23.30 -28.88
CA MET A 499 -18.70 -24.02 -27.62
C MET A 499 -20.03 -23.79 -26.89
N LYS A 500 -20.56 -22.55 -26.88
CA LYS A 500 -21.86 -22.24 -26.29
C LYS A 500 -22.98 -22.99 -27.02
N ASP A 501 -22.97 -22.98 -28.34
CA ASP A 501 -24.00 -23.67 -29.15
C ASP A 501 -23.96 -25.19 -28.99
N VAL A 502 -22.76 -25.76 -28.99
CA VAL A 502 -22.54 -27.20 -28.80
C VAL A 502 -22.96 -27.65 -27.40
N ARG A 503 -22.73 -26.82 -26.36
CA ARG A 503 -23.19 -27.10 -24.99
C ARG A 503 -24.71 -27.09 -24.87
N ASN A 504 -25.39 -26.21 -25.61
CA ASN A 504 -26.85 -26.10 -25.62
C ASN A 504 -27.56 -27.28 -26.29
N VAL A 505 -26.85 -28.10 -27.09
CA VAL A 505 -27.42 -29.31 -27.69
C VAL A 505 -27.66 -30.37 -26.62
N ARG A 506 -28.93 -30.78 -26.48
CA ARG A 506 -29.33 -31.92 -25.66
C ARG A 506 -28.99 -33.23 -26.36
N GLY A 507 -28.38 -34.17 -25.63
CA GLY A 507 -28.06 -35.51 -26.11
C GLY A 507 -26.61 -35.91 -25.83
N GLY A 508 -26.27 -37.14 -26.27
CA GLY A 508 -24.92 -37.69 -26.11
C GLY A 508 -23.87 -36.99 -26.99
N THR A 509 -22.59 -37.27 -26.70
CA THR A 509 -21.43 -36.64 -27.35
C THR A 509 -21.47 -36.73 -28.88
N GLN A 510 -22.00 -37.81 -29.45
CA GLN A 510 -22.08 -37.97 -30.90
C GLN A 510 -22.94 -36.89 -31.59
N LYS A 511 -24.11 -36.55 -31.03
CA LYS A 511 -24.97 -35.47 -31.54
C LYS A 511 -24.28 -34.10 -31.43
N LYS A 512 -23.51 -33.90 -30.35
CA LYS A 512 -22.71 -32.68 -30.16
C LYS A 512 -21.59 -32.58 -31.21
N ILE A 513 -20.93 -33.70 -31.54
CA ILE A 513 -19.91 -33.75 -32.60
C ILE A 513 -20.52 -33.46 -33.97
N GLU A 514 -21.68 -34.03 -34.28
CA GLU A 514 -22.41 -33.74 -35.52
C GLU A 514 -22.78 -32.25 -35.62
N LYS A 515 -23.27 -31.65 -34.52
CA LYS A 515 -23.54 -30.21 -34.47
C LYS A 515 -22.27 -29.38 -34.70
N LEU A 516 -21.16 -29.72 -34.04
CA LEU A 516 -19.87 -29.03 -34.23
C LEU A 516 -19.47 -29.05 -35.71
N ARG A 517 -19.51 -30.24 -36.34
CA ARG A 517 -19.15 -30.41 -37.75
C ARG A 517 -20.07 -29.60 -38.66
N GLN A 518 -21.38 -29.59 -38.39
CA GLN A 518 -22.36 -28.81 -39.14
C GLN A 518 -22.11 -27.29 -38.99
N LEU A 519 -21.76 -26.81 -37.80
CA LEU A 519 -21.45 -25.39 -37.58
C LEU A 519 -20.21 -24.98 -38.36
N LEU A 520 -19.14 -25.79 -38.31
CA LEU A 520 -17.89 -25.53 -39.03
C LEU A 520 -18.07 -25.58 -40.56
N SER A 521 -18.84 -26.54 -41.09
CA SER A 521 -19.04 -26.69 -42.54
C SER A 521 -20.13 -25.79 -43.12
N GLY A 522 -20.99 -25.21 -42.27
CA GLY A 522 -22.17 -24.46 -42.68
C GLY A 522 -22.06 -22.99 -42.29
N LEU A 523 -22.61 -22.66 -41.11
CA LEU A 523 -22.79 -21.28 -40.65
C LEU A 523 -21.46 -20.52 -40.49
N LEU A 524 -20.40 -21.23 -40.12
CA LEU A 524 -19.05 -20.68 -39.93
C LEU A 524 -18.09 -21.27 -40.96
N SER A 525 -18.52 -21.32 -42.23
CA SER A 525 -17.70 -21.85 -43.33
C SER A 525 -16.38 -21.10 -43.51
N GLU A 526 -16.32 -19.83 -43.11
CA GLU A 526 -15.10 -19.02 -42.97
C GLU A 526 -14.04 -19.65 -42.06
N LEU A 527 -14.43 -20.48 -41.08
CA LEU A 527 -13.50 -21.21 -40.24
C LEU A 527 -12.91 -22.45 -40.92
N THR A 528 -13.58 -22.98 -41.95
CA THR A 528 -13.07 -24.13 -42.71
C THR A 528 -11.95 -23.71 -43.67
N TYR A 529 -12.07 -22.51 -44.26
CA TYR A 529 -11.06 -21.92 -45.14
C TYR A 529 -10.89 -20.44 -44.81
N PHE A 530 -9.76 -20.10 -44.21
CA PHE A 530 -9.44 -18.70 -43.93
C PHE A 530 -9.08 -17.99 -45.23
N GLU A 531 -9.64 -16.79 -45.42
CA GLU A 531 -9.32 -15.93 -46.56
C GLU A 531 -7.81 -15.60 -46.62
N GLU A 532 -7.19 -15.36 -45.46
CA GLU A 532 -5.73 -15.31 -45.35
C GLU A 532 -5.28 -16.19 -44.19
N PRO A 533 -4.07 -16.79 -44.27
CA PRO A 533 -3.55 -17.63 -43.21
C PRO A 533 -3.38 -16.86 -41.88
N ILE A 534 -3.76 -17.52 -40.79
CA ILE A 534 -3.62 -17.00 -39.42
C ILE A 534 -2.41 -17.68 -38.78
N ARG A 535 -1.60 -16.98 -37.98
CA ARG A 535 -0.55 -17.63 -37.18
C ARG A 535 -1.16 -18.46 -36.06
N SER A 536 -0.68 -19.68 -35.84
CA SER A 536 -1.17 -20.52 -34.74
C SER A 536 -0.90 -19.83 -33.39
N PRO A 537 -1.91 -19.67 -32.50
CA PRO A 537 -1.70 -19.06 -31.19
C PRO A 537 -0.67 -19.81 -30.33
N LEU A 538 -0.67 -21.16 -30.42
CA LEU A 538 0.26 -22.00 -29.69
C LEU A 538 1.65 -22.08 -30.35
N ALA A 539 1.75 -21.93 -31.68
CA ALA A 539 3.00 -22.08 -32.43
C ALA A 539 3.11 -21.00 -33.52
N PRO A 540 3.51 -19.76 -33.17
CA PRO A 540 3.38 -18.58 -34.03
C PRO A 540 4.12 -18.64 -35.38
N ASP A 541 5.14 -19.49 -35.50
CA ASP A 541 5.84 -19.77 -36.76
C ASP A 541 5.01 -20.57 -37.77
N THR A 542 3.98 -21.29 -37.30
CA THR A 542 3.10 -22.09 -38.14
C THR A 542 1.88 -21.29 -38.57
N LEU A 543 1.73 -21.11 -39.88
CA LEU A 543 0.52 -20.54 -40.48
C LEU A 543 -0.56 -21.62 -40.66
N ILE A 544 -1.75 -21.36 -40.13
CA ILE A 544 -2.96 -22.17 -40.27
C ILE A 544 -3.89 -21.55 -41.32
N THR A 545 -4.51 -22.38 -42.16
CA THR A 545 -5.34 -21.94 -43.29
C THR A 545 -6.82 -22.30 -43.12
N GLY A 546 -7.19 -22.95 -42.02
CA GLY A 546 -8.58 -23.32 -41.72
C GLY A 546 -8.69 -24.62 -40.92
N ILE A 547 -9.89 -24.87 -40.39
CA ILE A 547 -10.25 -26.04 -39.60
C ILE A 547 -10.73 -27.16 -40.53
N VAL A 548 -10.38 -28.41 -40.20
CA VAL A 548 -10.84 -29.62 -40.89
C VAL A 548 -12.01 -30.21 -40.09
N PRO A 549 -13.28 -30.04 -40.53
CA PRO A 549 -14.43 -30.45 -39.72
C PRO A 549 -14.49 -31.96 -39.50
N SER A 550 -14.15 -32.76 -40.51
CA SER A 550 -14.19 -34.24 -40.44
C SER A 550 -13.25 -34.82 -39.38
N GLU A 551 -12.12 -34.16 -39.12
CA GLU A 551 -11.11 -34.58 -38.13
C GLU A 551 -11.37 -33.95 -36.74
N SER A 552 -12.28 -32.98 -36.66
CA SER A 552 -12.64 -32.29 -35.42
C SER A 552 -13.68 -33.08 -34.61
N SER A 553 -13.56 -33.02 -33.28
CA SER A 553 -14.40 -33.77 -32.33
C SER A 553 -14.50 -33.06 -30.98
N ILE A 554 -15.18 -33.69 -30.01
CA ILE A 554 -15.38 -33.17 -28.66
C ILE A 554 -14.96 -34.25 -27.67
N PHE A 555 -14.26 -33.88 -26.60
CA PHE A 555 -13.87 -34.81 -25.55
C PHE A 555 -15.02 -35.14 -24.60
N LYS A 556 -14.98 -36.34 -24.01
CA LYS A 556 -16.00 -36.82 -23.07
C LYS A 556 -15.71 -36.35 -21.63
N SER A 557 -15.47 -35.05 -21.47
CA SER A 557 -15.27 -34.38 -20.17
C SER A 557 -16.46 -33.49 -19.82
N ALA A 558 -16.59 -33.10 -18.53
CA ALA A 558 -17.67 -32.26 -18.00
C ALA A 558 -17.86 -30.95 -18.79
N LEU A 559 -16.75 -30.34 -19.22
CA LEU A 559 -16.77 -29.07 -19.94
C LEU A 559 -16.77 -29.22 -21.47
N HIS A 560 -16.80 -30.45 -21.99
CA HIS A 560 -16.88 -30.74 -23.43
C HIS A 560 -15.91 -29.91 -24.30
N PRO A 561 -14.60 -29.92 -24.02
CA PRO A 561 -13.65 -29.15 -24.79
C PRO A 561 -13.54 -29.66 -26.24
N LEU A 562 -13.23 -28.73 -27.15
CA LEU A 562 -13.17 -28.99 -28.58
C LEU A 562 -11.80 -29.54 -28.95
N ARG A 563 -11.75 -30.64 -29.69
CA ARG A 563 -10.55 -31.11 -30.37
C ARG A 563 -10.61 -30.67 -31.83
N LEU A 564 -9.76 -29.73 -32.21
CA LEU A 564 -9.77 -29.11 -33.52
C LEU A 564 -8.52 -29.52 -34.31
N SER A 565 -8.71 -29.89 -35.57
CA SER A 565 -7.61 -30.16 -36.52
C SER A 565 -7.54 -29.01 -37.51
N PHE A 566 -6.43 -28.30 -37.55
CA PHE A 566 -6.15 -27.20 -38.47
C PHE A 566 -5.26 -27.69 -39.61
N ARG A 567 -5.51 -27.16 -40.80
CA ARG A 567 -4.61 -27.28 -41.94
C ARG A 567 -3.54 -26.22 -41.85
N THR A 568 -2.29 -26.59 -42.10
CA THR A 568 -1.17 -25.65 -42.12
C THR A 568 -0.80 -25.29 -43.56
N ALA A 569 -0.20 -24.10 -43.74
CA ALA A 569 0.19 -23.60 -45.07
C ALA A 569 1.24 -24.48 -45.76
N ASN A 570 2.07 -25.20 -44.99
CA ASN A 570 3.05 -26.16 -45.49
C ASN A 570 2.44 -27.54 -45.86
N GLY A 571 1.11 -27.68 -45.86
CA GLY A 571 0.41 -28.92 -46.23
C GLY A 571 0.21 -29.92 -45.10
N GLY A 572 0.71 -29.63 -43.90
CA GLY A 572 0.53 -30.45 -42.70
C GLY A 572 -0.81 -30.28 -41.97
N ARG A 573 -0.86 -30.84 -40.75
CA ARG A 573 -1.98 -30.75 -39.81
C ARG A 573 -1.46 -30.33 -38.43
N CYS A 574 -2.17 -29.43 -37.77
CA CYS A 574 -1.92 -29.06 -36.38
C CYS A 574 -3.18 -29.34 -35.57
N LYS A 575 -3.06 -30.06 -34.45
CA LYS A 575 -4.20 -30.38 -33.59
C LYS A 575 -4.08 -29.61 -32.29
N LEU A 576 -5.18 -29.00 -31.87
CA LEU A 576 -5.25 -28.29 -30.59
C LEU A 576 -6.55 -28.62 -29.87
N ILE A 577 -6.53 -28.38 -28.58
CA ILE A 577 -7.68 -28.47 -27.71
C ILE A 577 -8.08 -27.06 -27.29
N PHE A 578 -9.36 -26.74 -27.43
CA PHE A 578 -9.92 -25.47 -26.98
C PHE A 578 -10.84 -25.70 -25.78
N LYS A 579 -10.59 -24.97 -24.69
CA LYS A 579 -11.36 -25.00 -23.44
C LYS A 579 -12.01 -23.65 -23.18
N LYS A 580 -13.21 -23.69 -22.59
CA LYS A 580 -13.93 -22.52 -22.06
C LYS A 580 -14.66 -22.91 -20.77
N GLY A 581 -14.72 -22.03 -19.79
CA GLY A 581 -15.24 -22.26 -18.46
C GLY A 581 -14.19 -22.70 -17.42
N ASP A 582 -12.90 -22.73 -17.78
CA ASP A 582 -11.78 -23.05 -16.89
C ASP A 582 -10.72 -21.96 -16.97
N ASP A 583 -10.11 -21.60 -15.84
CA ASP A 583 -8.96 -20.69 -15.81
C ASP A 583 -7.65 -21.44 -16.12
N ILE A 584 -7.20 -21.33 -17.37
CA ILE A 584 -6.03 -22.05 -17.89
C ILE A 584 -4.70 -21.40 -17.47
N ARG A 585 -4.71 -20.25 -16.78
CA ARG A 585 -3.48 -19.55 -16.39
C ARG A 585 -2.65 -20.35 -15.40
N GLN A 586 -3.30 -21.14 -14.53
CA GLN A 586 -2.61 -21.99 -13.58
C GLN A 586 -1.87 -23.13 -14.28
N ASP A 587 -2.55 -23.87 -15.17
CA ASP A 587 -1.94 -24.90 -16.02
C ASP A 587 -0.80 -24.32 -16.87
N GLN A 588 -1.01 -23.14 -17.45
CA GLN A 588 0.00 -22.47 -18.25
C GLN A 588 1.28 -22.17 -17.45
N LEU A 589 1.14 -21.67 -16.21
CA LEU A 589 2.29 -21.43 -15.33
C LEU A 589 2.98 -22.75 -14.95
N VAL A 590 2.22 -23.80 -14.62
CA VAL A 590 2.78 -25.11 -14.26
C VAL A 590 3.60 -25.67 -15.42
N ILE A 591 3.05 -25.69 -16.62
CA ILE A 591 3.74 -26.18 -17.80
C ILE A 591 4.97 -25.32 -18.14
N GLN A 592 4.88 -24.00 -18.01
CA GLN A 592 6.04 -23.12 -18.17
C GLN A 592 7.18 -23.49 -17.19
N MET A 593 6.83 -23.79 -15.93
CA MET A 593 7.80 -24.26 -14.93
C MET A 593 8.39 -25.62 -15.30
N VAL A 594 7.59 -26.56 -15.82
CA VAL A 594 8.08 -27.87 -16.31
C VAL A 594 9.05 -27.67 -17.46
N SER A 595 8.72 -26.82 -18.45
CA SER A 595 9.60 -26.50 -19.58
C SER A 595 10.92 -25.86 -19.13
N LEU A 596 10.86 -24.96 -18.14
CA LEU A 596 12.06 -24.36 -17.57
C LEU A 596 12.92 -25.41 -16.85
N MET A 597 12.31 -26.28 -16.04
CA MET A 597 13.03 -27.37 -15.38
C MET A 597 13.69 -28.32 -16.38
N ASP A 598 12.97 -28.72 -17.44
CA ASP A 598 13.49 -29.57 -18.52
C ASP A 598 14.71 -28.93 -19.19
N ARG A 599 14.62 -27.64 -19.54
CA ARG A 599 15.73 -26.88 -20.11
C ARG A 599 16.94 -26.84 -19.15
N LEU A 600 16.74 -26.53 -17.88
CA LEU A 600 17.83 -26.46 -16.90
C LEU A 600 18.52 -27.82 -16.71
N LEU A 601 17.74 -28.91 -16.67
CA LEU A 601 18.30 -30.27 -16.57
C LEU A 601 19.11 -30.64 -17.81
N LYS A 602 18.62 -30.30 -19.01
CA LYS A 602 19.34 -30.51 -20.27
C LYS A 602 20.65 -29.71 -20.33
N GLN A 603 20.69 -28.49 -19.77
CA GLN A 603 21.93 -27.71 -19.66
C GLN A 603 22.99 -28.39 -18.76
N GLU A 604 22.56 -29.16 -17.76
CA GLU A 604 23.42 -30.00 -16.92
C GLU A 604 23.66 -31.41 -17.53
N ASN A 605 23.36 -31.61 -18.82
CA ASN A 605 23.45 -32.87 -19.55
C ASN A 605 22.57 -34.01 -18.99
N LEU A 606 21.44 -33.66 -18.38
CA LEU A 606 20.45 -34.62 -17.87
C LEU A 606 19.14 -34.50 -18.65
N ASP A 607 19.01 -35.29 -19.72
CA ASP A 607 17.74 -35.39 -20.47
C ASP A 607 16.84 -36.45 -19.84
N LEU A 608 15.72 -36.00 -19.25
CA LEU A 608 14.70 -36.86 -18.66
C LEU A 608 13.57 -37.21 -19.63
N HIS A 609 13.67 -36.82 -20.90
CA HIS A 609 12.66 -37.04 -21.95
C HIS A 609 11.27 -36.54 -21.55
N LEU A 610 11.20 -35.36 -20.92
CA LEU A 610 9.94 -34.71 -20.58
C LEU A 610 9.28 -34.18 -21.85
N THR A 611 7.94 -34.23 -21.89
CA THR A 611 7.14 -33.71 -23.02
C THR A 611 6.21 -32.59 -22.53
N PRO A 612 6.74 -31.38 -22.27
CA PRO A 612 5.91 -30.24 -21.90
C PRO A 612 5.11 -29.77 -23.13
N TYR A 613 3.80 -30.03 -23.13
CA TYR A 613 2.88 -29.59 -24.19
C TYR A 613 2.61 -28.09 -24.10
N ARG A 614 2.33 -27.40 -25.22
CA ARG A 614 2.09 -25.95 -25.20
C ARG A 614 0.71 -25.61 -24.61
N VAL A 615 0.65 -24.61 -23.75
CA VAL A 615 -0.58 -24.09 -23.13
C VAL A 615 -0.61 -22.57 -23.25
N LEU A 616 -1.77 -22.03 -23.62
CA LEU A 616 -1.97 -20.60 -23.74
C LEU A 616 -3.36 -20.22 -23.25
N ALA A 617 -3.43 -19.41 -22.19
CA ALA A 617 -4.66 -18.71 -21.82
C ALA A 617 -4.96 -17.65 -22.88
N THR A 618 -6.20 -17.62 -23.37
CA THR A 618 -6.69 -16.62 -24.33
C THR A 618 -7.71 -15.66 -23.70
N GLY A 619 -8.15 -15.96 -22.48
CA GLY A 619 -9.01 -15.11 -21.65
C GLY A 619 -8.97 -15.53 -20.17
N GLN A 620 -9.89 -15.03 -19.35
CA GLN A 620 -9.96 -15.38 -17.91
C GLN A 620 -10.47 -16.81 -17.66
N ASP A 621 -11.37 -17.32 -18.51
CA ASP A 621 -12.00 -18.64 -18.39
C ASP A 621 -11.84 -19.46 -19.68
N GLU A 622 -10.85 -19.15 -20.52
CA GLU A 622 -10.66 -19.82 -21.80
C GLU A 622 -9.19 -19.91 -22.20
N GLY A 623 -8.88 -20.95 -22.98
CA GLY A 623 -7.52 -21.19 -23.45
C GLY A 623 -7.39 -22.33 -24.45
N MET A 624 -6.18 -22.43 -24.99
CA MET A 624 -5.77 -23.42 -25.97
C MET A 624 -4.67 -24.30 -25.38
N LEU A 625 -4.74 -25.59 -25.68
CA LEU A 625 -3.73 -26.58 -25.32
C LEU A 625 -3.31 -27.33 -26.58
N GLU A 626 -2.03 -27.69 -26.65
CA GLU A 626 -1.54 -28.59 -27.68
C GLU A 626 -2.14 -29.98 -27.50
N PHE A 627 -2.58 -30.60 -28.59
CA PHE A 627 -3.06 -31.96 -28.54
C PHE A 627 -1.91 -32.95 -28.73
N ILE A 628 -1.55 -33.66 -27.66
CA ILE A 628 -0.61 -34.79 -27.71
C ILE A 628 -1.40 -36.10 -27.89
N PRO A 629 -1.17 -36.87 -28.97
CA PRO A 629 -1.74 -38.19 -29.11
C PRO A 629 -1.29 -39.08 -27.95
N SER A 630 -2.23 -39.43 -27.07
CA SER A 630 -1.95 -40.18 -25.83
C SER A 630 -3.11 -41.09 -25.48
N SER A 631 -2.85 -42.09 -24.65
CA SER A 631 -3.85 -42.98 -24.06
C SER A 631 -3.80 -42.87 -22.54
N SER A 632 -4.95 -42.87 -21.87
CA SER A 632 -4.99 -42.79 -20.42
C SER A 632 -4.48 -44.07 -19.77
N LEU A 633 -3.91 -43.97 -18.57
CA LEU A 633 -3.45 -45.15 -17.84
C LEU A 633 -4.60 -46.14 -17.57
N ALA A 634 -5.79 -45.62 -17.22
CA ALA A 634 -6.99 -46.43 -17.03
C ALA A 634 -7.38 -47.19 -18.32
N GLN A 635 -7.32 -46.53 -19.49
CA GLN A 635 -7.58 -47.19 -20.77
C GLN A 635 -6.55 -48.28 -21.05
N ILE A 636 -5.26 -47.99 -20.87
CA ILE A 636 -4.16 -48.95 -21.07
C ILE A 636 -4.35 -50.18 -20.17
N LEU A 637 -4.65 -49.99 -18.89
CA LEU A 637 -4.87 -51.09 -17.94
C LEU A 637 -6.13 -51.89 -18.28
N SER A 638 -7.19 -51.25 -18.79
CA SER A 638 -8.41 -51.95 -19.20
C SER A 638 -8.22 -52.80 -20.46
N GLU A 639 -7.46 -52.31 -21.45
CA GLU A 639 -7.27 -52.97 -22.74
C GLU A 639 -6.12 -54.00 -22.71
N HIS A 640 -5.05 -53.72 -21.97
CA HIS A 640 -3.80 -54.48 -21.98
C HIS A 640 -3.44 -55.14 -20.64
N ARG A 641 -4.23 -54.92 -19.57
CA ARG A 641 -4.02 -55.41 -18.19
C ARG A 641 -2.80 -54.86 -17.46
N SER A 642 -1.70 -54.56 -18.16
CA SER A 642 -0.49 -53.99 -17.57
C SER A 642 0.25 -53.05 -18.54
N ILE A 643 1.04 -52.12 -17.99
CA ILE A 643 1.90 -51.22 -18.78
C ILE A 643 2.95 -52.03 -19.55
N ILE A 644 3.53 -53.07 -18.93
CA ILE A 644 4.52 -53.94 -19.59
C ILE A 644 3.92 -54.60 -20.84
N SER A 645 2.71 -55.16 -20.73
CA SER A 645 2.02 -55.80 -21.86
C SER A 645 1.66 -54.80 -22.98
N TYR A 646 1.38 -53.56 -22.62
CA TYR A 646 1.19 -52.49 -23.59
C TYR A 646 2.49 -52.18 -24.34
N LEU A 647 3.58 -51.92 -23.62
CA LEU A 647 4.87 -51.58 -24.20
C LEU A 647 5.44 -52.73 -25.06
N GLN A 648 5.32 -53.99 -24.61
CA GLN A 648 5.71 -55.17 -25.38
C GLN A 648 4.98 -55.25 -26.73
N LYS A 649 3.70 -54.85 -26.79
CA LYS A 649 2.90 -54.92 -28.01
C LYS A 649 3.28 -53.85 -29.03
N PHE A 650 3.59 -52.63 -28.58
CA PHE A 650 3.87 -51.49 -29.45
C PHE A 650 5.37 -51.29 -29.73
N HIS A 651 6.23 -51.78 -28.85
CA HIS A 651 7.70 -51.71 -28.95
C HIS A 651 8.36 -53.06 -28.60
N PRO A 652 8.06 -54.15 -29.34
CA PRO A 652 8.62 -55.48 -29.06
C PRO A 652 10.12 -55.56 -29.35
N ASP A 653 10.86 -56.25 -28.49
CA ASP A 653 12.26 -56.61 -28.69
C ASP A 653 12.57 -57.90 -27.92
N GLU A 654 12.84 -59.01 -28.63
CA GLU A 654 13.09 -60.32 -28.00
C GLU A 654 14.36 -60.34 -27.15
N ASP A 655 15.37 -59.56 -27.54
CA ASP A 655 16.65 -59.42 -26.82
C ASP A 655 16.60 -58.31 -25.77
N GLY A 656 15.50 -57.54 -25.73
CA GLY A 656 15.29 -56.41 -24.84
C GLY A 656 14.80 -56.81 -23.45
N PRO A 657 15.06 -55.98 -22.41
CA PRO A 657 14.56 -56.21 -21.07
C PRO A 657 13.03 -56.28 -21.05
N PHE A 658 12.49 -57.35 -20.46
CA PHE A 658 11.05 -57.64 -20.46
C PHE A 658 10.42 -57.77 -21.86
N GLY A 659 11.18 -58.06 -22.92
CA GLY A 659 10.64 -58.16 -24.27
C GLY A 659 10.32 -56.81 -24.93
N ILE A 660 10.89 -55.71 -24.41
CA ILE A 660 10.63 -54.33 -24.83
C ILE A 660 11.94 -53.70 -25.30
N THR A 661 11.88 -52.85 -26.33
CA THR A 661 13.06 -52.10 -26.77
C THR A 661 13.68 -51.30 -25.61
N ALA A 662 15.01 -51.39 -25.46
CA ALA A 662 15.73 -50.71 -24.39
C ALA A 662 15.49 -49.19 -24.38
N THR A 663 15.38 -48.58 -25.56
CA THR A 663 15.10 -47.13 -25.72
C THR A 663 13.74 -46.74 -25.18
N CYS A 664 12.68 -47.52 -25.44
CA CYS A 664 11.35 -47.24 -24.93
C CYS A 664 11.31 -47.34 -23.39
N LEU A 665 11.91 -48.41 -22.85
CA LEU A 665 11.98 -48.61 -21.40
C LEU A 665 12.79 -47.50 -20.72
N GLU A 666 13.91 -47.09 -21.30
CA GLU A 666 14.74 -45.99 -20.78
C GLU A 666 13.97 -44.66 -20.77
N THR A 667 13.27 -44.33 -21.86
CA THR A 667 12.42 -43.13 -21.96
C THR A 667 11.33 -43.15 -20.88
N PHE A 668 10.63 -44.28 -20.71
CA PHE A 668 9.60 -44.43 -19.67
C PHE A 668 10.16 -44.23 -18.26
N ILE A 669 11.32 -44.83 -17.95
CA ILE A 669 11.95 -44.70 -16.62
C ILE A 669 12.37 -43.25 -16.37
N LYS A 670 13.01 -42.61 -17.36
CA LYS A 670 13.50 -41.23 -17.25
C LYS A 670 12.35 -40.23 -17.11
N SER A 671 11.31 -40.35 -17.93
CA SER A 671 10.15 -39.45 -17.89
C SER A 671 9.37 -39.64 -16.58
N CYS A 672 9.18 -40.88 -16.14
CA CYS A 672 8.53 -41.19 -14.87
C CYS A 672 9.30 -40.61 -13.66
N ALA A 673 10.62 -40.76 -13.65
CA ALA A 673 11.46 -40.17 -12.60
C ALA A 673 11.39 -38.64 -12.62
N GLY A 674 11.50 -38.02 -13.79
CA GLY A 674 11.43 -36.56 -13.94
C GLY A 674 10.10 -35.99 -13.48
N TYR A 675 8.98 -36.51 -13.98
CA TYR A 675 7.65 -36.06 -13.56
C TYR A 675 7.38 -36.34 -12.07
N SER A 676 7.91 -37.43 -11.49
CA SER A 676 7.79 -37.70 -10.05
C SER A 676 8.47 -36.63 -9.19
N VAL A 677 9.70 -36.23 -9.56
CA VAL A 677 10.43 -35.18 -8.85
C VAL A 677 9.77 -33.82 -9.03
N ILE A 678 9.39 -33.46 -10.27
CA ILE A 678 8.78 -32.16 -10.57
C ILE A 678 7.44 -31.99 -9.83
N THR A 679 6.58 -33.00 -9.87
CA THR A 679 5.29 -32.95 -9.16
C THR A 679 5.45 -32.91 -7.64
N TYR A 680 6.51 -33.51 -7.09
CA TYR A 680 6.86 -33.39 -5.69
C TYR A 680 7.30 -31.96 -5.33
N ILE A 681 8.21 -31.37 -6.11
CA ILE A 681 8.72 -30.00 -5.89
C ILE A 681 7.60 -28.96 -5.97
N LEU A 682 6.74 -29.08 -6.99
CA LEU A 682 5.64 -28.14 -7.23
C LEU A 682 4.42 -28.37 -6.34
N GLY A 683 4.37 -29.49 -5.60
CA GLY A 683 3.25 -29.82 -4.72
C GLY A 683 1.93 -30.06 -5.46
N ILE A 684 1.98 -30.58 -6.69
CA ILE A 684 0.79 -30.79 -7.53
C ILE A 684 -0.08 -31.92 -6.94
N GLY A 685 -1.32 -31.57 -6.59
CA GLY A 685 -2.32 -32.43 -5.97
C GLY A 685 -3.26 -33.14 -6.97
N ASP A 686 -4.09 -34.03 -6.45
CA ASP A 686 -5.10 -34.88 -7.14
C ASP A 686 -4.57 -35.66 -8.37
N ARG A 687 -3.82 -36.73 -8.10
CA ARG A 687 -3.26 -37.65 -9.11
C ARG A 687 -4.02 -38.97 -9.13
N LYS A 688 -5.35 -38.95 -9.28
CA LYS A 688 -6.16 -40.17 -9.30
C LYS A 688 -5.98 -40.91 -10.62
N ASP A 689 -6.21 -42.23 -10.63
CA ASP A 689 -6.27 -42.99 -11.89
C ASP A 689 -7.34 -42.41 -12.86
N GLU A 690 -8.37 -41.75 -12.33
CA GLU A 690 -9.43 -41.04 -13.09
C GLU A 690 -9.06 -39.61 -13.55
N THR A 691 -8.01 -38.95 -13.01
CA THR A 691 -7.55 -37.64 -13.56
C THR A 691 -6.92 -37.78 -14.94
N SER A 692 -6.88 -39.01 -15.48
CA SER A 692 -6.61 -39.33 -16.87
C SER A 692 -7.89 -39.46 -17.73
N HIS A 693 -9.02 -38.87 -17.32
CA HIS A 693 -10.14 -38.59 -18.21
C HIS A 693 -9.86 -37.37 -19.08
N ASP A 694 -9.19 -37.63 -20.19
CA ASP A 694 -9.07 -36.82 -21.39
C ASP A 694 -8.43 -35.42 -21.30
N LEU A 695 -8.38 -34.69 -20.16
CA LEU A 695 -7.98 -33.26 -20.21
C LEU A 695 -7.53 -32.52 -18.94
N GLU A 696 -7.17 -33.19 -17.84
CA GLU A 696 -6.50 -32.53 -16.71
C GLU A 696 -5.10 -33.12 -16.56
N MET A 697 -4.10 -32.26 -16.75
CA MET A 697 -2.68 -32.55 -16.94
C MET A 697 -2.32 -34.03 -17.17
N PRO A 698 -2.21 -34.47 -18.44
CA PRO A 698 -1.48 -35.69 -18.69
C PRO A 698 -0.03 -35.41 -18.31
N LEU A 699 0.39 -35.90 -17.13
CA LEU A 699 1.77 -36.38 -17.00
C LEU A 699 1.84 -37.51 -18.02
N VAL A 700 2.23 -37.16 -19.25
CA VAL A 700 2.39 -38.10 -20.36
C VAL A 700 3.49 -39.05 -19.92
N LEU A 701 3.08 -40.14 -19.28
CA LEU A 701 3.96 -41.20 -18.82
C LEU A 701 4.13 -42.28 -19.89
N VAL A 702 3.38 -42.24 -20.99
CA VAL A 702 3.46 -43.21 -22.08
C VAL A 702 3.13 -42.56 -23.42
#